data_AF-A0AAW1VZR8-F1
#
_entry.id   AF-A0AAW1VZR8-F1
#
_cell.length_a   1.000
_cell.length_b   1.000
_cell.length_c   1.000
_cell.angle_alpha   90.00
_cell.angle_beta   90.00
_cell.angle_gamma   90.00
#
_symmetry.space_group_name_H-M   'P 1'
#
loop_
_entity.id
_entity.type
_entity.pdbx_description
1 polymer ?
#
loop_
_entity_poly.entity_id
_entity_poly.type
_entity_poly.pdbx_seq_one_letter_code
_entity_poly.pdbx_strand_id
1 'polypeptide(L)'
;MENSNAVAADVHNSSTTSWPTNMKELVDPKGPFIPKWNVVFLVACLFSVLLDPFFLYIPVINDDIKCVRLDDNLKIAALVLRSATDLCYLLNIFFQVYSYSTNSSALHWRISLLPNIANTMWRSYILIDILAVLPIPQIIILIFYFKMRGCRSFGTRKLMNFIVLVHYVPRVFRIYLSCKDYSKKSSKEEIPIWLKGVLNFFLYILASHVIGAFWYFFAVQQITTCWQHACRPENGCAPNNLYCHDHHALRNIKFLDELCSVDPPNEKLFNFGIFLDILQLGILGSTNYFEKFSNCFCWGLRNLSSLGSNLNPSINAWENTFVAFISIIGLLLFLYLIGNLQTYMQLDTARLETHRWKTRIAKKMEKKGQEVQRWLFKNGIPSSIKSEIMVKVEVELKENKDVNVENILSILPSYLQSYIKSRMPLSRLKQVPLLENMDEGVLKAISEYLKPEKYTKNDIIIREKEPLQMMIFIVSGLVTIKLSDCSRTMQLSAETADKVYGEKLLTWPAWTSFPSVYPVATESLRADGDVEALVLMASDMVDLGLKFKSNFLNKGITRLTDDEWELLESDRVSVLKKVRNLETMNTSVLKAISENLKPMNCDGCVITEGKPLGMMVFAMSGSISLKKEGDIRSEKRQFYGEELLDWVLDTSFPAIVPISTHGVFIDNANNVLVLTAKDLGGVVSNFKSHFSKEITIPTDSSSDLCAIVGLTWLKRGTSIFQHMDEEVLKVISKHLKLMSYSEDTYVVRENEPLENMFIFVGGSSMSTESAHRPFKVKSLGIGDFYGEDLVYWVTNWTASHTNFPDKLPSSTSEVKVGIDNTGNAGVLVLSADDLKSIVSEFRWHFFKQTALPVNSEGKLSTFDPLATLSEVPELQAMDQKTLEEIHRSLIPMRYNNTPLLSPKDEMQRLPELDKMVLIVSGVASLVGIEGGEREYSYLGAYVGNIVLKGLRPNGSFYTCPDWFEAVGEVEALILRGDALIRFISELTYQKKTDDKEHPSV
;
A
#
# COMPACT_ATOMS: atom_id res chain seq x y z
N MET A 1 -31.94 66.31 -1.18
CA MET A 1 -32.65 67.61 -1.10
C MET A 1 -34.02 67.31 -0.53
N GLU A 2 -34.49 67.84 0.59
CA GLU A 2 -34.01 68.88 1.50
C GLU A 2 -34.81 68.71 2.80
N ASN A 3 -34.16 69.04 3.92
CA ASN A 3 -34.76 69.17 5.24
C ASN A 3 -35.77 70.33 5.29
N SER A 4 -36.78 70.23 6.15
CA SER A 4 -37.15 71.36 7.01
C SER A 4 -37.87 70.89 8.27
N ASN A 5 -37.20 71.13 9.39
CA ASN A 5 -37.62 70.90 10.76
C ASN A 5 -38.76 71.84 11.22
N ALA A 6 -39.40 71.43 12.31
CA ALA A 6 -39.48 72.14 13.59
C ALA A 6 -40.88 72.55 14.12
N VAL A 7 -40.91 72.55 15.48
CA VAL A 7 -41.83 73.20 16.43
C VAL A 7 -42.98 72.30 16.92
N ALA A 8 -43.15 71.97 18.21
CA ALA A 8 -42.45 72.30 19.46
C ALA A 8 -42.89 71.33 20.59
N ALA A 9 -42.04 71.14 21.60
CA ALA A 9 -42.32 71.48 23.00
C ALA A 9 -41.19 70.96 23.91
N ASP A 10 -40.41 71.91 24.43
CA ASP A 10 -39.54 71.78 25.60
C ASP A 10 -40.32 71.33 26.84
N VAL A 11 -39.64 70.66 27.79
CA VAL A 11 -39.49 71.11 29.20
C VAL A 11 -38.81 70.03 30.06
N HIS A 12 -37.84 70.51 30.85
CA HIS A 12 -37.12 69.89 31.99
C HIS A 12 -35.86 69.04 31.72
N ASN A 13 -34.77 69.76 31.46
CA ASN A 13 -33.43 69.44 31.97
C ASN A 13 -33.43 69.37 33.51
N SER A 14 -33.20 68.19 34.07
CA SER A 14 -32.53 68.06 35.37
C SER A 14 -31.34 67.13 35.18
N SER A 15 -30.18 67.64 35.56
CA SER A 15 -28.85 67.06 35.40
C SER A 15 -28.76 65.60 35.87
N THR A 16 -28.89 64.66 34.94
CA THR A 16 -28.32 63.33 35.10
C THR A 16 -26.83 63.46 34.84
N THR A 17 -26.01 63.43 35.89
CA THR A 17 -24.56 63.22 35.75
C THR A 17 -24.35 61.82 35.18
N SER A 18 -24.46 61.67 33.87
CA SER A 18 -24.10 60.46 33.15
C SER A 18 -22.57 60.38 33.13
N TRP A 19 -22.03 59.47 33.91
CA TRP A 19 -20.59 59.19 33.98
C TRP A 19 -20.02 58.85 32.60
N PRO A 20 -18.74 59.19 32.34
CA PRO A 20 -18.12 59.04 31.02
C PRO A 20 -18.20 57.59 30.51
N THR A 21 -18.51 57.45 29.23
CA THR A 21 -18.75 56.18 28.52
C THR A 21 -17.63 55.15 28.72
N ASN A 22 -16.38 55.61 28.79
CA ASN A 22 -15.18 54.79 29.04
C ASN A 22 -15.24 54.02 30.37
N MET A 23 -15.89 54.57 31.39
CA MET A 23 -15.95 53.98 32.73
C MET A 23 -17.03 52.89 32.83
N LYS A 24 -18.06 52.94 31.98
CA LYS A 24 -19.04 51.85 31.85
C LYS A 24 -18.45 50.64 31.13
N GLU A 25 -17.63 50.86 30.11
CA GLU A 25 -16.97 49.79 29.36
C GLU A 25 -15.88 49.08 30.19
N LEU A 26 -15.14 49.84 31.01
CA LEU A 26 -14.12 49.28 31.89
C LEU A 26 -14.70 48.37 33.00
N VAL A 27 -15.89 48.68 33.52
CA VAL A 27 -16.49 47.98 34.67
C VAL A 27 -17.64 47.05 34.27
N ASP A 28 -17.80 46.78 32.96
CA ASP A 28 -18.75 45.79 32.48
C ASP A 28 -18.38 44.40 33.03
N PRO A 29 -19.24 43.74 33.84
CA PRO A 29 -18.97 42.40 34.36
C PRO A 29 -18.84 41.34 33.26
N LYS A 30 -19.33 41.59 32.04
CA LYS A 30 -19.15 40.75 30.86
C LYS A 30 -17.95 41.16 30.00
N GLY A 31 -17.32 42.30 30.30
CA GLY A 31 -16.15 42.80 29.60
C GLY A 31 -14.86 42.04 29.96
N PRO A 32 -13.80 42.15 29.14
CA PRO A 32 -12.54 41.44 29.34
C PRO A 32 -11.68 41.98 30.51
N PHE A 33 -12.00 43.17 31.03
CA PHE A 33 -11.22 43.84 32.07
C PHE A 33 -11.41 43.20 33.46
N ILE A 34 -12.65 42.98 33.90
CA ILE A 34 -12.95 42.47 35.25
C ILE A 34 -12.28 41.11 35.55
N PRO A 35 -12.28 40.12 34.64
CA PRO A 35 -11.55 38.87 34.86
C PRO A 35 -10.04 39.08 35.05
N LYS A 36 -9.41 39.95 34.24
CA LYS A 36 -7.99 40.28 34.37
C LYS A 36 -7.69 41.03 35.67
N TRP A 37 -8.54 41.99 36.04
CA TRP A 37 -8.43 42.73 37.30
C TRP A 37 -8.52 41.80 38.50
N ASN A 38 -9.40 40.80 38.51
CA ASN A 38 -9.49 39.83 39.61
C ASN A 38 -8.18 39.05 39.83
N VAL A 39 -7.44 38.74 38.76
CA VAL A 39 -6.12 38.10 38.86
C VAL A 39 -5.09 39.07 39.44
N VAL A 40 -5.05 40.31 38.93
CA VAL A 40 -4.15 41.37 39.45
C VAL A 40 -4.43 41.64 40.93
N PHE A 41 -5.71 41.70 41.31
CA PHE A 41 -6.15 41.89 42.69
C PHE A 41 -5.75 40.70 43.58
N LEU A 42 -5.88 39.46 43.11
CA LEU A 42 -5.42 38.27 43.85
C LEU A 42 -3.91 38.34 44.11
N VAL A 43 -3.12 38.70 43.10
CA VAL A 43 -1.67 38.89 43.24
C VAL A 43 -1.35 40.02 44.24
N ALA A 44 -2.07 41.14 44.17
CA ALA A 44 -1.93 42.24 45.13
C ALA A 44 -2.28 41.80 46.57
N CYS A 45 -3.31 40.98 46.76
CA CYS A 45 -3.64 40.39 48.06
C CYS A 45 -2.50 39.53 48.61
N LEU A 46 -1.89 38.67 47.76
CA LEU A 46 -0.77 37.82 48.15
C LEU A 46 0.45 38.65 48.57
N PHE A 47 0.78 39.70 47.81
CA PHE A 47 1.85 40.63 48.17
C PHE A 47 1.55 41.39 49.45
N SER A 48 0.31 41.84 49.66
CA SER A 48 -0.09 42.57 50.88
C SER A 48 0.21 41.76 52.14
N VAL A 49 -0.17 40.49 52.13
CA VAL A 49 0.01 39.57 53.26
C VAL A 49 1.49 39.23 53.49
N LEU A 50 2.29 39.14 52.41
CA LEU A 50 3.74 38.95 52.50
C LEU A 50 4.48 40.17 53.11
N LEU A 51 3.97 41.39 52.89
CA LEU A 51 4.62 42.63 53.31
C LEU A 51 4.31 43.03 54.76
N ASP A 52 3.18 42.59 55.31
CA ASP A 52 2.76 42.94 56.67
C ASP A 52 3.77 42.65 57.78
N PRO A 53 4.52 41.53 57.76
CA PRO A 53 5.52 41.27 58.79
C PRO A 53 6.71 42.26 58.77
N PHE A 54 6.86 43.10 57.74
CA PHE A 54 7.92 44.10 57.68
C PHE A 54 7.82 45.07 58.86
N PHE A 55 6.60 45.38 59.31
CA PHE A 55 6.39 46.25 60.47
C PHE A 55 6.95 45.67 61.78
N LEU A 56 7.09 44.34 61.87
CA LEU A 56 7.65 43.66 63.04
C LEU A 56 9.19 43.75 63.09
N TYR A 57 9.85 44.01 61.96
CA TYR A 57 11.32 44.15 61.85
C TYR A 57 11.84 45.59 62.01
N ILE A 58 10.93 46.57 62.10
CA ILE A 58 11.25 48.00 62.32
C ILE A 58 12.06 48.27 63.59
N PRO A 59 11.80 47.64 64.76
CA PRO A 59 12.56 47.98 65.95
C PRO A 59 13.97 47.40 65.84
N VAL A 60 14.94 48.22 66.20
CA VAL A 60 16.37 47.87 66.22
C VAL A 60 16.92 48.24 67.58
N ILE A 61 17.74 47.36 68.12
CA ILE A 61 18.45 47.58 69.37
C ILE A 61 19.74 48.33 69.06
N ASN A 62 19.99 49.41 69.79
CA ASN A 62 21.33 49.94 69.90
C ASN A 62 21.98 49.31 71.13
N ASP A 63 22.95 48.43 70.92
CA ASP A 63 23.61 47.72 72.01
C ASP A 63 24.51 48.66 72.81
N ASP A 64 25.27 49.55 72.16
CA ASP A 64 26.21 50.47 72.81
C ASP A 64 25.58 51.33 73.91
N ILE A 65 24.34 51.74 73.70
CA ILE A 65 23.58 52.59 74.62
C ILE A 65 22.32 51.91 75.16
N LYS A 66 22.16 50.59 74.97
CA LYS A 66 21.04 49.73 75.42
C LYS A 66 19.66 50.38 75.29
N CYS A 67 19.33 50.86 74.10
CA CYS A 67 18.05 51.51 73.82
C CYS A 67 17.42 50.98 72.53
N VAL A 68 16.11 51.17 72.40
CA VAL A 68 15.36 50.80 71.20
C VAL A 68 15.26 52.02 70.27
N ARG A 69 15.66 51.83 69.00
CA ARG A 69 15.46 52.77 67.90
C ARG A 69 14.57 52.16 66.82
N LEU A 70 14.07 52.99 65.92
CA LEU A 70 13.30 52.55 64.75
C LEU A 70 14.17 52.65 63.50
N ASP A 71 14.09 51.65 62.64
CA ASP A 71 14.69 51.69 61.32
C ASP A 71 13.82 52.55 60.39
N ASP A 72 14.22 53.81 60.19
CA ASP A 72 13.43 54.77 59.40
C ASP A 72 13.32 54.36 57.93
N ASN A 73 14.35 53.73 57.36
CA ASN A 73 14.32 53.26 55.98
C ASN A 73 13.29 52.14 55.80
N LEU A 74 13.32 51.14 56.69
CA LEU A 74 12.36 50.04 56.66
C LEU A 74 10.94 50.52 56.99
N LYS A 75 10.80 51.47 57.91
CA LYS A 75 9.51 52.10 58.25
C LYS A 75 8.89 52.82 57.05
N ILE A 76 9.66 53.66 56.35
CA ILE A 76 9.18 54.36 55.15
C ILE A 76 8.81 53.35 54.07
N ALA A 77 9.68 52.37 53.80
CA ALA A 77 9.42 51.33 52.81
C ALA A 77 8.15 50.53 53.12
N ALA A 78 7.97 50.09 54.36
CA ALA A 78 6.78 49.35 54.80
C ALA A 78 5.51 50.19 54.64
N LEU A 79 5.53 51.47 55.00
CA LEU A 79 4.38 52.36 54.83
C LEU A 79 4.03 52.57 53.35
N VAL A 80 5.02 52.83 52.49
CA VAL A 80 4.80 53.03 51.04
C VAL A 80 4.23 51.78 50.38
N LEU A 81 4.87 50.63 50.60
CA LEU A 81 4.45 49.34 50.03
C LEU A 81 3.04 48.96 50.48
N ARG A 82 2.73 49.21 51.76
CA ARG A 82 1.42 48.95 52.34
C ARG A 82 0.33 49.88 51.79
N SER A 83 0.61 51.17 51.62
CA SER A 83 -0.31 52.10 50.97
C SER A 83 -0.61 51.72 49.52
N ALA A 84 0.39 51.19 48.80
CA ALA A 84 0.20 50.70 47.44
C ALA A 84 -0.75 49.50 47.39
N THR A 85 -0.62 48.53 48.32
CA THR A 85 -1.55 47.38 48.35
C THR A 85 -2.95 47.79 48.83
N ASP A 86 -3.07 48.71 49.78
CA ASP A 86 -4.35 49.28 50.21
C ASP A 86 -5.11 49.95 49.07
N LEU A 87 -4.41 50.66 48.19
CA LEU A 87 -5.01 51.25 46.99
C LEU A 87 -5.65 50.17 46.10
N CYS A 88 -5.02 49.01 45.93
CA CYS A 88 -5.60 47.90 45.16
C CYS A 88 -6.91 47.38 45.79
N TYR A 89 -6.98 47.29 47.12
CA TYR A 89 -8.23 46.93 47.81
C TYR A 89 -9.31 47.99 47.66
N LEU A 90 -8.96 49.27 47.78
CA LEU A 90 -9.90 50.38 47.58
C LEU A 90 -10.44 50.40 46.14
N LEU A 91 -9.59 50.22 45.14
CA LEU A 91 -9.98 50.09 43.73
C LEU A 91 -10.89 48.88 43.51
N ASN A 92 -10.62 47.76 44.18
CA ASN A 92 -11.45 46.57 44.08
C ASN A 92 -12.83 46.73 44.75
N ILE A 93 -12.90 47.40 45.91
CA ILE A 93 -14.16 47.79 46.54
C ILE A 93 -14.94 48.71 45.59
N PHE A 94 -14.26 49.70 45.00
CA PHE A 94 -14.86 50.62 44.05
C PHE A 94 -15.46 49.90 42.84
N PHE A 95 -14.72 48.99 42.19
CA PHE A 95 -15.23 48.21 41.08
C PHE A 95 -16.42 47.32 41.46
N GLN A 96 -16.41 46.70 42.65
CA GLN A 96 -17.54 45.90 43.14
C GLN A 96 -18.80 46.74 43.36
N VAL A 97 -18.67 47.91 44.01
CA VAL A 97 -19.78 48.83 44.27
C VAL A 97 -20.34 49.38 42.96
N TYR A 98 -19.47 49.74 42.01
CA TYR A 98 -19.87 50.31 40.72
C TYR A 98 -20.58 49.28 39.83
N SER A 99 -20.04 48.06 39.70
CA SER A 99 -20.65 46.97 38.92
C SER A 99 -22.07 46.62 39.40
N TYR A 100 -22.33 46.78 40.70
CA TYR A 100 -23.67 46.64 41.26
C TYR A 100 -24.59 47.82 40.86
N SER A 101 -24.07 49.05 40.90
CA SER A 101 -24.81 50.25 40.51
C SER A 101 -25.26 50.23 39.05
N THR A 102 -24.52 49.61 38.14
CA THR A 102 -24.84 49.55 36.70
C THR A 102 -25.87 48.48 36.34
N ASN A 103 -26.07 47.48 37.19
CA ASN A 103 -27.05 46.40 36.98
C ASN A 103 -28.46 46.73 37.51
N SER A 104 -28.63 47.85 38.21
CA SER A 104 -29.91 48.29 38.77
C SER A 104 -30.48 49.45 37.97
N SER A 105 -31.79 49.46 37.72
CA SER A 105 -32.46 50.54 37.00
C SER A 105 -32.37 51.87 37.78
N ALA A 106 -32.09 52.95 37.07
CA ALA A 106 -31.77 54.29 37.61
C ALA A 106 -32.86 54.94 38.49
N LEU A 107 -34.02 54.30 38.68
CA LEU A 107 -35.10 54.77 39.56
C LEU A 107 -35.08 54.09 40.94
N HIS A 108 -34.50 52.89 41.06
CA HIS A 108 -34.53 52.09 42.30
C HIS A 108 -33.42 52.49 43.31
N TRP A 109 -32.31 53.09 42.85
CA TRP A 109 -31.19 53.47 43.72
C TRP A 109 -31.52 54.63 44.68
N ARG A 110 -32.51 55.48 44.34
CA ARG A 110 -32.85 56.69 45.11
C ARG A 110 -33.77 56.44 46.32
N ILE A 111 -34.50 55.32 46.36
CA ILE A 111 -35.61 55.12 47.33
C ILE A 111 -35.26 54.12 48.46
N SER A 112 -34.19 53.33 48.33
CA SER A 112 -33.88 52.24 49.28
C SER A 112 -32.47 52.36 49.89
N LEU A 113 -32.23 53.40 50.69
CA LEU A 113 -30.87 53.80 51.09
C LEU A 113 -30.29 53.06 52.32
N LEU A 114 -31.00 52.18 53.05
CA LEU A 114 -30.40 51.52 54.23
C LEU A 114 -30.58 49.99 54.34
N PRO A 115 -31.73 49.37 54.06
CA PRO A 115 -31.88 47.91 54.28
C PRO A 115 -31.22 47.05 53.19
N ASN A 116 -31.27 47.50 51.92
CA ASN A 116 -30.79 46.70 50.78
C ASN A 116 -29.27 46.79 50.55
N ILE A 117 -28.62 47.87 51.00
CA ILE A 117 -27.15 47.97 50.98
C ILE A 117 -26.54 46.99 51.98
N ALA A 118 -27.11 46.85 53.19
CA ALA A 118 -26.64 45.89 54.18
C ALA A 118 -26.73 44.44 53.69
N ASN A 119 -27.85 44.05 53.07
CA ASN A 119 -28.05 42.70 52.53
C ASN A 119 -27.16 42.40 51.31
N THR A 120 -26.79 43.44 50.53
CA THR A 120 -25.88 43.34 49.38
C THR A 120 -24.40 43.36 49.79
N MET A 121 -24.05 44.12 50.84
CA MET A 121 -22.74 44.07 51.51
C MET A 121 -22.50 42.73 52.19
N TRP A 122 -23.55 42.04 52.63
CA TRP A 122 -23.47 40.69 53.19
C TRP A 122 -23.31 39.60 52.12
N ARG A 123 -23.85 39.82 50.91
CA ARG A 123 -23.67 38.92 49.76
C ARG A 123 -22.35 39.12 49.00
N SER A 124 -21.70 40.28 49.16
CA SER A 124 -20.42 40.62 48.52
C SER A 124 -19.27 40.58 49.54
N TYR A 125 -18.03 40.33 49.12
CA TYR A 125 -16.87 40.27 50.04
C TYR A 125 -16.38 41.64 50.54
N ILE A 126 -17.21 42.68 50.40
CA ILE A 126 -16.86 44.08 50.66
C ILE A 126 -16.55 44.31 52.15
N LEU A 127 -17.28 43.69 53.08
CA LEU A 127 -17.01 43.85 54.52
C LEU A 127 -15.64 43.29 54.91
N ILE A 128 -15.23 42.19 54.28
CA ILE A 128 -13.91 41.57 54.48
C ILE A 128 -12.83 42.46 53.85
N ASP A 129 -13.09 43.01 52.67
CA ASP A 129 -12.18 43.98 52.02
C ASP A 129 -11.99 45.24 52.87
N ILE A 130 -13.06 45.78 53.47
CA ILE A 130 -12.99 46.93 54.37
C ILE A 130 -12.16 46.57 55.62
N LEU A 131 -12.43 45.43 56.26
CA LEU A 131 -11.66 44.98 57.42
C LEU A 131 -10.18 44.74 57.09
N ALA A 132 -9.87 44.29 55.87
CA ALA A 132 -8.52 44.08 55.38
C ALA A 132 -7.76 45.41 55.18
N VAL A 133 -8.42 46.45 54.66
CA VAL A 133 -7.83 47.77 54.37
C VAL A 133 -7.50 48.56 55.63
N LEU A 134 -8.22 48.33 56.74
CA LEU A 134 -8.05 49.11 57.96
C LEU A 134 -6.56 49.19 58.35
N PRO A 135 -5.99 50.41 58.50
CA PRO A 135 -4.56 50.60 58.75
C PRO A 135 -4.19 50.32 60.20
N ILE A 136 -4.88 49.39 60.84
CA ILE A 136 -4.78 49.10 62.26
C ILE A 136 -3.38 48.60 62.62
N PRO A 137 -2.72 47.70 61.86
CA PRO A 137 -1.32 47.35 62.12
C PRO A 137 -0.36 48.54 62.00
N GLN A 138 -0.52 49.41 60.99
CA GLN A 138 0.33 50.60 60.82
C GLN A 138 0.18 51.58 61.99
N ILE A 139 -1.06 51.89 62.37
CA ILE A 139 -1.37 52.81 63.47
C ILE A 139 -0.98 52.20 64.80
N ILE A 140 -1.31 50.92 65.05
CA ILE A 140 -0.98 50.24 66.30
C ILE A 140 0.52 50.15 66.46
N ILE A 141 1.30 49.76 65.45
CA ILE A 141 2.75 49.61 65.61
C ILE A 141 3.42 50.98 65.83
N LEU A 142 2.98 52.04 65.13
CA LEU A 142 3.47 53.40 65.36
C LEU A 142 3.08 53.97 66.75
N ILE A 143 1.82 53.79 67.17
CA ILE A 143 1.34 54.18 68.51
C ILE A 143 1.97 53.31 69.60
N PHE A 144 2.20 52.02 69.33
CA PHE A 144 2.80 51.06 70.24
C PHE A 144 4.20 51.52 70.64
N TYR A 145 5.04 51.93 69.69
CA TYR A 145 6.36 52.50 70.04
C TYR A 145 6.25 53.77 70.87
N PHE A 146 5.31 54.66 70.52
CA PHE A 146 5.08 55.87 71.29
C PHE A 146 4.57 55.59 72.72
N LYS A 147 3.77 54.53 72.92
CA LYS A 147 3.14 54.15 74.20
C LYS A 147 3.99 53.20 75.03
N MET A 148 4.90 52.43 74.42
CA MET A 148 5.95 51.70 75.12
C MET A 148 6.95 52.64 75.82
N ARG A 149 6.94 53.94 75.49
CA ARG A 149 7.66 55.02 76.19
C ARG A 149 7.14 55.32 77.60
N GLY A 150 5.97 54.81 78.01
CA GLY A 150 5.37 55.19 79.30
C GLY A 150 4.48 54.15 80.02
N CYS A 151 4.12 53.01 79.41
CA CYS A 151 3.25 52.03 80.08
C CYS A 151 4.01 50.84 80.70
N ARG A 152 3.83 50.65 82.01
CA ARG A 152 4.24 49.47 82.82
C ARG A 152 3.36 48.21 82.62
N SER A 153 2.20 48.32 81.95
CA SER A 153 1.24 47.21 81.91
C SER A 153 1.56 46.17 80.84
N PHE A 154 1.96 44.98 81.28
CA PHE A 154 2.16 43.75 80.50
C PHE A 154 0.90 43.35 79.70
N GLY A 155 -0.30 43.65 80.19
CA GLY A 155 -1.57 43.34 79.53
C GLY A 155 -1.82 44.13 78.25
N THR A 156 -1.39 45.40 78.21
CA THR A 156 -1.55 46.25 77.01
C THR A 156 -0.66 45.80 75.86
N ARG A 157 0.54 45.28 76.15
CA ARG A 157 1.46 44.74 75.12
C ARG A 157 0.92 43.47 74.47
N LYS A 158 0.38 42.56 75.28
CA LYS A 158 -0.29 41.33 74.79
C LYS A 158 -1.52 41.63 73.95
N LEU A 159 -2.36 42.59 74.39
CA LEU A 159 -3.55 43.01 73.65
C LEU A 159 -3.19 43.56 72.26
N MET A 160 -2.13 44.36 72.15
CA MET A 160 -1.70 44.93 70.87
C MET A 160 -1.12 43.88 69.93
N ASN A 161 -0.33 42.93 70.45
CA ASN A 161 0.15 41.77 69.67
C ASN A 161 -1.02 40.91 69.15
N PHE A 162 -2.04 40.70 69.99
CA PHE A 162 -3.26 39.98 69.60
C PHE A 162 -4.05 40.71 68.51
N ILE A 163 -4.18 42.04 68.59
CA ILE A 163 -4.88 42.83 67.57
C ILE A 163 -4.14 42.74 66.22
N VAL A 164 -2.81 42.80 66.20
CA VAL A 164 -2.02 42.64 64.96
C VAL A 164 -2.27 41.27 64.32
N LEU A 165 -2.31 40.20 65.13
CA LEU A 165 -2.60 38.83 64.66
C LEU A 165 -4.04 38.69 64.13
N VAL A 166 -5.03 39.23 64.83
CA VAL A 166 -6.44 39.19 64.41
C VAL A 166 -6.66 39.97 63.13
N HIS A 167 -5.97 41.10 62.94
CA HIS A 167 -6.04 41.89 61.71
C HIS A 167 -5.44 41.21 60.48
N TYR A 168 -4.60 40.20 60.68
CA TYR A 168 -4.05 39.39 59.60
C TYR A 168 -5.11 38.44 59.00
N VAL A 169 -6.09 38.01 59.80
CA VAL A 169 -7.10 37.02 59.41
C VAL A 169 -7.98 37.47 58.24
N PRO A 170 -8.57 38.69 58.22
CA PRO A 170 -9.37 39.15 57.08
C PRO A 170 -8.63 39.10 55.73
N ARG A 171 -7.32 39.35 55.73
CA ARG A 171 -6.50 39.39 54.51
C ARG A 171 -6.24 37.99 53.95
N VAL A 172 -5.85 37.06 54.82
CA VAL A 172 -5.70 35.64 54.47
C VAL A 172 -7.05 35.06 54.01
N PHE A 173 -8.13 35.39 54.72
CA PHE A 173 -9.46 34.93 54.36
C PHE A 173 -9.91 35.48 53.00
N ARG A 174 -9.55 36.73 52.68
CA ARG A 174 -9.85 37.31 51.36
C ARG A 174 -9.14 36.57 50.22
N ILE A 175 -7.88 36.16 50.40
CA ILE A 175 -7.16 35.34 49.41
C ILE A 175 -7.92 34.02 49.17
N TYR A 176 -8.32 33.34 50.25
CA TYR A 176 -9.09 32.09 50.15
C TYR A 176 -10.38 32.28 49.35
N LEU A 177 -11.15 33.35 49.63
CA LEU A 177 -12.39 33.64 48.93
C LEU A 177 -12.15 33.98 47.45
N SER A 178 -11.12 34.75 47.13
CA SER A 178 -10.75 35.06 45.75
C SER A 178 -10.36 33.81 44.96
N CYS A 179 -9.61 32.88 45.57
CA CYS A 179 -9.28 31.58 44.96
C CYS A 179 -10.53 30.71 44.74
N LYS A 180 -11.46 30.69 45.70
CA LYS A 180 -12.72 29.94 45.58
C LYS A 180 -13.61 30.47 44.46
N ASP A 181 -13.70 31.79 44.32
CA ASP A 181 -14.49 32.43 43.27
C ASP A 181 -13.89 32.24 41.88
N TYR A 182 -12.55 32.31 41.77
CA TYR A 182 -11.84 31.97 40.55
C TYR A 182 -12.16 30.54 40.11
N SER A 183 -12.20 29.59 41.06
CA SER A 183 -12.58 28.20 40.79
C SER A 183 -14.03 28.01 40.34
N LYS A 184 -14.97 28.87 40.76
CA LYS A 184 -16.39 28.77 40.38
C LYS A 184 -16.67 29.38 38.99
N LYS A 185 -16.03 30.49 38.67
CA LYS A 185 -16.25 31.22 37.40
C LYS A 185 -15.54 30.57 36.20
N SER A 186 -14.48 29.81 36.46
CA SER A 186 -13.68 29.12 35.44
C SER A 186 -14.28 27.79 34.97
N SER A 187 -15.61 27.65 34.89
CA SER A 187 -16.29 26.39 34.51
C SER A 187 -16.00 25.91 33.07
N LYS A 188 -15.23 26.67 32.28
CA LYS A 188 -14.71 26.27 30.96
C LYS A 188 -13.21 25.92 30.95
N GLU A 189 -12.43 26.32 31.95
CA GLU A 189 -10.99 26.03 32.06
C GLU A 189 -10.68 25.60 33.50
N GLU A 190 -10.41 24.31 33.71
CA GLU A 190 -10.03 23.84 35.05
C GLU A 190 -8.75 24.54 35.51
N ILE A 191 -8.75 25.07 36.75
CA ILE A 191 -7.54 25.62 37.37
C ILE A 191 -6.43 24.56 37.27
N PRO A 192 -5.26 24.91 36.68
CA PRO A 192 -4.16 23.98 36.56
C PRO A 192 -3.78 23.39 37.92
N ILE A 193 -3.60 22.06 37.98
CA ILE A 193 -3.30 21.33 39.23
C ILE A 193 -2.05 21.92 39.91
N TRP A 194 -1.03 22.28 39.13
CA TRP A 194 0.20 22.89 39.62
C TRP A 194 -0.05 24.23 40.33
N LEU A 195 -1.01 25.04 39.88
CA LEU A 195 -1.33 26.34 40.49
C LEU A 195 -1.93 26.16 41.89
N LYS A 196 -2.73 25.12 42.11
CA LYS A 196 -3.22 24.76 43.45
C LYS A 196 -2.09 24.29 44.37
N GLY A 197 -1.14 23.51 43.83
CA GLY A 197 0.06 23.09 44.54
C GLY A 197 0.93 24.27 44.98
N VAL A 198 1.20 25.21 44.07
CA VAL A 198 1.97 26.44 44.36
C VAL A 198 1.29 27.30 45.43
N LEU A 199 -0.03 27.46 45.37
CA LEU A 199 -0.78 28.22 46.40
C LEU A 199 -0.69 27.56 47.79
N ASN A 200 -0.77 26.23 47.87
CA ASN A 200 -0.62 25.52 49.15
C ASN A 200 0.80 25.67 49.71
N PHE A 201 1.82 25.59 48.85
CA PHE A 201 3.21 25.81 49.26
C PHE A 201 3.46 27.26 49.70
N PHE A 202 2.86 28.22 48.99
CA PHE A 202 2.92 29.64 49.35
C PHE A 202 2.36 29.90 50.76
N LEU A 203 1.25 29.28 51.14
CA LEU A 203 0.69 29.40 52.50
C LEU A 203 1.68 28.89 53.57
N TYR A 204 2.41 27.82 53.28
CA TYR A 204 3.42 27.26 54.17
C TYR A 204 4.60 28.23 54.33
N ILE A 205 5.17 28.74 53.23
CA ILE A 205 6.23 29.75 53.23
C ILE A 205 5.80 31.01 53.99
N LEU A 206 4.57 31.46 53.75
CA LEU A 206 4.02 32.66 54.37
C LEU A 206 3.90 32.48 55.89
N ALA A 207 3.41 31.33 56.36
CA ALA A 207 3.33 31.03 57.78
C ALA A 207 4.72 31.04 58.44
N SER A 208 5.73 30.46 57.78
CA SER A 208 7.12 30.49 58.24
C SER A 208 7.66 31.92 58.37
N HIS A 209 7.37 32.78 57.39
CA HIS A 209 7.78 34.19 57.42
C HIS A 209 7.13 34.95 58.58
N VAL A 210 5.82 34.78 58.78
CA VAL A 210 5.06 35.42 59.87
C VAL A 210 5.57 35.00 61.24
N ILE A 211 5.75 33.69 61.46
CA ILE A 211 6.24 33.14 62.73
C ILE A 211 7.66 33.66 63.03
N GLY A 212 8.54 33.69 62.02
CA GLY A 212 9.87 34.26 62.15
C GLY A 212 9.86 35.74 62.53
N ALA A 213 8.99 36.53 61.93
CA ALA A 213 8.86 37.95 62.23
C ALA A 213 8.31 38.20 63.65
N PHE A 214 7.36 37.39 64.12
CA PHE A 214 6.91 37.44 65.51
C PHE A 214 8.02 37.03 66.48
N TRP A 215 8.85 36.06 66.12
CA TRP A 215 9.99 35.67 66.93
C TRP A 215 11.01 36.82 67.09
N TYR A 216 11.34 37.52 66.01
CA TYR A 216 12.17 38.74 66.05
C TYR A 216 11.57 39.81 66.97
N PHE A 217 10.29 40.11 66.76
CA PHE A 217 9.62 41.16 67.51
C PHE A 217 9.46 40.83 69.00
N PHE A 218 9.16 39.58 69.32
CA PHE A 218 9.10 39.11 70.71
C PHE A 218 10.49 39.07 71.35
N ALA A 219 11.57 38.80 70.61
CA ALA A 219 12.92 38.92 71.14
C ALA A 219 13.24 40.36 71.56
N VAL A 220 12.85 41.35 70.75
CA VAL A 220 12.96 42.79 71.10
C VAL A 220 12.13 43.11 72.35
N GLN A 221 10.91 42.57 72.45
CA GLN A 221 10.07 42.75 73.65
C GLN A 221 10.70 42.12 74.89
N GLN A 222 11.31 40.95 74.75
CA GLN A 222 11.89 40.17 75.85
C GLN A 222 13.10 40.88 76.45
N ILE A 223 14.05 41.34 75.61
CA ILE A 223 15.22 42.11 76.08
C ILE A 223 14.84 43.48 76.63
N THR A 224 13.88 44.16 76.02
CA THR A 224 13.35 45.43 76.56
C THR A 224 12.67 45.23 77.92
N THR A 225 11.99 44.09 78.13
CA THR A 225 11.39 43.74 79.42
C THR A 225 12.45 43.48 80.48
N CYS A 226 13.55 42.81 80.11
CA CYS A 226 14.69 42.65 81.01
C CYS A 226 15.25 44.01 81.44
N TRP A 227 15.51 44.92 80.49
CA TRP A 227 16.01 46.26 80.82
C TRP A 227 15.04 47.05 81.70
N GLN A 228 13.73 46.91 81.49
CA GLN A 228 12.72 47.54 82.35
C GLN A 228 12.67 46.95 83.78
N HIS A 229 12.94 45.65 83.93
CA HIS A 229 13.05 45.03 85.26
C HIS A 229 14.32 45.44 86.00
N ALA A 230 15.44 45.58 85.27
CA ALA A 230 16.71 46.04 85.82
C ALA A 230 16.74 47.56 86.11
N CYS A 231 16.02 48.36 85.32
CA CYS A 231 15.91 49.82 85.44
C CYS A 231 14.92 50.22 86.54
N ARG A 232 15.36 50.19 87.81
CA ARG A 232 14.62 50.68 88.98
C ARG A 232 15.03 52.12 89.34
N PRO A 233 14.14 52.92 89.98
CA PRO A 233 14.47 54.27 90.44
C PRO A 233 15.70 54.32 91.36
N GLU A 234 15.89 53.26 92.16
CA GLU A 234 17.05 53.06 93.05
C GLU A 234 18.39 53.04 92.29
N ASN A 235 18.38 52.63 91.02
CA ASN A 235 19.56 52.55 90.14
C ASN A 235 19.74 53.84 89.30
N GLY A 236 19.03 54.93 89.63
CA GLY A 236 19.08 56.20 88.89
C GLY A 236 18.51 56.12 87.47
N CYS A 237 17.69 55.11 87.17
CA CYS A 237 17.17 54.84 85.84
C CYS A 237 15.65 55.03 85.78
N ALA A 238 15.16 55.81 84.81
CA ALA A 238 13.74 55.95 84.52
C ALA A 238 13.36 55.04 83.33
N PRO A 239 12.30 54.20 83.43
CA PRO A 239 11.89 53.29 82.37
C PRO A 239 11.58 53.96 81.01
N ASN A 240 11.24 55.25 81.04
CA ASN A 240 10.93 56.03 79.84
C ASN A 240 12.18 56.36 79.01
N ASN A 241 13.39 56.24 79.58
CA ASN A 241 14.66 56.61 78.94
C ASN A 241 15.29 55.46 78.11
N LEU A 242 14.57 54.36 77.90
CA LEU A 242 15.04 53.20 77.12
C LEU A 242 14.90 53.38 75.59
N TYR A 243 14.63 54.60 75.12
CA TYR A 243 14.47 54.95 73.71
C TYR A 243 15.54 55.94 73.26
N CYS A 244 16.14 55.69 72.10
CA CYS A 244 17.32 56.44 71.64
C CYS A 244 17.05 57.89 71.19
N HIS A 245 15.82 58.40 71.31
CA HIS A 245 15.44 59.78 70.97
C HIS A 245 15.44 60.74 72.17
N ASP A 246 15.46 60.22 73.40
CA ASP A 246 15.53 61.04 74.61
C ASP A 246 17.00 61.32 74.95
N HIS A 247 17.56 62.31 74.28
CA HIS A 247 18.90 62.84 74.55
C HIS A 247 18.93 63.53 75.92
N HIS A 248 19.08 62.82 77.04
CA HIS A 248 19.69 63.35 78.27
C HIS A 248 19.90 62.23 79.31
N ALA A 249 21.16 61.87 79.55
CA ALA A 249 21.79 61.48 80.83
C ALA A 249 22.89 60.42 80.59
N LEU A 250 24.09 60.71 81.07
CA LEU A 250 25.19 59.75 81.26
C LEU A 250 24.65 58.49 81.96
N ARG A 251 24.55 57.39 81.20
CA ARG A 251 23.94 56.14 81.63
C ARG A 251 25.02 55.23 82.19
N ASN A 252 24.85 54.72 83.41
CA ASN A 252 25.71 53.66 83.94
C ASN A 252 25.26 52.32 83.32
N ILE A 253 25.58 52.08 82.05
CA ILE A 253 25.03 50.95 81.25
C ILE A 253 25.42 49.58 81.82
N LYS A 254 26.51 49.54 82.58
CA LYS A 254 27.10 48.33 83.16
C LYS A 254 26.11 47.48 83.97
N PHE A 255 25.20 48.09 84.74
CA PHE A 255 24.22 47.32 85.53
C PHE A 255 23.19 46.58 84.65
N LEU A 256 22.89 47.09 83.45
CA LEU A 256 21.98 46.43 82.52
C LEU A 256 22.64 45.21 81.89
N ASP A 257 23.93 45.30 81.58
CA ASP A 257 24.68 44.15 81.07
C ASP A 257 24.87 43.06 82.14
N GLU A 258 25.04 43.45 83.41
CA GLU A 258 25.14 42.50 84.53
C GLU A 258 23.81 41.80 84.84
N LEU A 259 22.67 42.52 84.78
CA LEU A 259 21.35 41.95 85.10
C LEU A 259 20.65 41.30 83.91
N CYS A 260 21.00 41.70 82.68
CA CYS A 260 20.45 41.21 81.42
C CYS A 260 21.55 40.62 80.52
N SER A 261 22.45 39.81 81.08
CA SER A 261 23.56 39.20 80.34
C SER A 261 23.05 38.21 79.29
N VAL A 262 23.39 38.45 78.02
CA VAL A 262 23.08 37.57 76.88
C VAL A 262 24.23 36.59 76.60
N ASP A 263 25.47 37.01 76.83
CA ASP A 263 26.68 36.21 76.62
C ASP A 263 27.75 36.48 77.70
N PRO A 264 28.04 35.52 78.61
CA PRO A 264 27.31 34.26 78.81
C PRO A 264 25.92 34.50 79.42
N PRO A 265 24.90 33.70 79.06
CA PRO A 265 23.56 33.86 79.62
C PRO A 265 23.50 33.45 81.10
N ASN A 266 22.80 34.23 81.92
CA ASN A 266 22.55 33.89 83.33
C ASN A 266 21.05 33.73 83.62
N GLU A 267 20.57 32.49 83.47
CA GLU A 267 19.16 32.13 83.64
C GLU A 267 18.58 32.46 85.03
N LYS A 268 19.43 32.57 86.05
CA LYS A 268 18.99 32.92 87.42
C LYS A 268 18.59 34.39 87.54
N LEU A 269 19.17 35.27 86.71
CA LEU A 269 18.87 36.70 86.69
C LEU A 269 17.71 36.99 85.74
N PHE A 270 17.77 36.45 84.53
CA PHE A 270 16.70 36.55 83.56
C PHE A 270 16.78 35.43 82.51
N ASN A 271 15.68 34.73 82.27
CA ASN A 271 15.61 33.67 81.27
C ASN A 271 15.02 34.21 79.95
N PHE A 272 15.82 34.17 78.87
CA PHE A 272 15.42 34.60 77.54
C PHE A 272 14.69 33.53 76.71
N GLY A 273 14.71 32.26 77.15
CA GLY A 273 13.99 31.15 76.53
C GLY A 273 14.31 30.98 75.04
N ILE A 274 13.29 30.77 74.22
CA ILE A 274 13.41 30.57 72.76
C ILE A 274 14.00 31.78 72.02
N PHE A 275 14.13 32.94 72.67
CA PHE A 275 14.66 34.17 72.06
C PHE A 275 16.16 34.34 72.29
N LEU A 276 16.81 33.46 73.07
CA LEU A 276 18.23 33.56 73.38
C LEU A 276 19.11 33.52 72.12
N ASP A 277 18.82 32.59 71.21
CA ASP A 277 19.62 32.39 69.99
C ASP A 277 19.76 33.67 69.14
N ILE A 278 18.65 34.40 68.93
CA ILE A 278 18.68 35.62 68.10
C ILE A 278 19.36 36.80 68.81
N LEU A 279 19.30 36.81 70.14
CA LEU A 279 19.98 37.82 70.96
C LEU A 279 21.50 37.61 70.90
N GLN A 280 21.97 36.37 71.01
CA GLN A 280 23.39 36.02 70.91
C GLN A 280 23.97 36.30 69.52
N LEU A 281 23.18 36.08 68.46
CA LEU A 281 23.59 36.40 67.09
C LEU A 281 23.67 37.91 66.80
N GLY A 282 23.20 38.78 67.71
CA GLY A 282 23.27 40.23 67.54
C GLY A 282 22.39 40.80 66.42
N ILE A 283 21.51 39.98 65.81
CA ILE A 283 20.70 40.35 64.64
C ILE A 283 19.76 41.52 64.95
N LEU A 284 19.30 41.65 66.20
CA LEU A 284 18.43 42.76 66.63
C LEU A 284 19.11 44.13 66.50
N GLY A 285 20.44 44.18 66.46
CA GLY A 285 21.22 45.41 66.28
C GLY A 285 21.46 45.82 64.82
N SER A 286 21.30 44.88 63.88
CA SER A 286 21.52 45.12 62.46
C SER A 286 20.45 46.05 61.88
N THR A 287 20.84 46.90 60.91
CA THR A 287 19.91 47.64 60.05
C THR A 287 19.70 46.97 58.70
N ASN A 288 20.37 45.84 58.44
CA ASN A 288 20.22 45.09 57.20
C ASN A 288 18.94 44.24 57.26
N TYR A 289 17.93 44.61 56.47
CA TYR A 289 16.67 43.89 56.41
C TYR A 289 16.85 42.43 55.97
N PHE A 290 17.69 42.16 54.98
CA PHE A 290 17.85 40.81 54.43
C PHE A 290 18.45 39.86 55.48
N GLU A 291 19.40 40.35 56.28
CA GLU A 291 19.98 39.61 57.39
C GLU A 291 18.94 39.24 58.46
N LYS A 292 18.08 40.21 58.86
CA LYS A 292 16.96 39.95 59.77
C LYS A 292 15.99 38.92 59.18
N PHE A 293 15.54 39.17 57.95
CA PHE A 293 14.54 38.36 57.26
C PHE A 293 15.01 36.91 57.10
N SER A 294 16.22 36.69 56.57
CA SER A 294 16.73 35.36 56.25
C SER A 294 16.88 34.49 57.50
N ASN A 295 17.48 35.03 58.56
CA ASN A 295 17.65 34.31 59.83
C ASN A 295 16.29 33.97 60.48
N CYS A 296 15.39 34.93 60.55
CA CYS A 296 14.07 34.73 61.15
C CYS A 296 13.17 33.82 60.32
N PHE A 297 13.19 33.94 58.99
CA PHE A 297 12.50 33.04 58.08
C PHE A 297 13.02 31.60 58.21
N CYS A 298 14.35 31.41 58.26
CA CYS A 298 14.95 30.11 58.45
C CYS A 298 14.55 29.48 59.79
N TRP A 299 14.56 30.26 60.88
CA TRP A 299 14.10 29.81 62.19
C TRP A 299 12.61 29.43 62.16
N GLY A 300 11.76 30.25 61.55
CA GLY A 300 10.33 30.00 61.43
C GLY A 300 10.02 28.76 60.59
N LEU A 301 10.72 28.58 59.46
CA LEU A 301 10.58 27.41 58.59
C LEU A 301 10.99 26.13 59.31
N ARG A 302 12.16 26.13 59.96
CA ARG A 302 12.69 24.97 60.70
C ARG A 302 11.70 24.50 61.76
N ASN A 303 11.19 25.41 62.58
CA ASN A 303 10.29 25.05 63.68
C ASN A 303 8.88 24.71 63.21
N LEU A 304 8.38 25.31 62.12
CA LEU A 304 7.10 24.91 61.53
C LEU A 304 7.19 23.48 60.96
N SER A 305 8.31 23.14 60.30
CA SER A 305 8.56 21.82 59.73
C SER A 305 8.86 20.74 60.76
N SER A 306 9.46 21.10 61.90
CA SER A 306 9.74 20.18 63.00
C SER A 306 8.71 20.22 64.13
N LEU A 307 7.55 20.86 63.91
CA LEU A 307 6.48 20.99 64.89
C LEU A 307 6.92 21.61 66.23
N GLY A 308 7.96 22.46 66.21
CA GLY A 308 8.52 23.10 67.40
C GLY A 308 9.24 22.16 68.37
N SER A 309 9.59 20.94 67.95
CA SER A 309 10.15 19.89 68.81
C SER A 309 11.42 20.27 69.58
N ASN A 310 12.19 21.22 69.05
CA ASN A 310 13.48 21.63 69.60
C ASN A 310 13.41 23.00 70.31
N LEU A 311 12.20 23.51 70.58
CA LEU A 311 12.00 24.78 71.27
C LEU A 311 11.91 24.55 72.79
N ASN A 312 12.80 25.20 73.52
CA ASN A 312 12.83 25.19 74.99
C ASN A 312 12.33 26.54 75.52
N PRO A 313 11.02 26.68 75.84
CA PRO A 313 10.48 27.93 76.34
C PRO A 313 10.86 28.20 77.80
N SER A 314 10.86 29.49 78.18
CA SER A 314 10.95 29.88 79.58
C SER A 314 9.66 29.57 80.36
N ILE A 315 9.65 29.86 81.67
CA ILE A 315 8.48 29.72 82.56
C ILE A 315 7.31 30.64 82.11
N ASN A 316 7.54 31.59 81.19
CA ASN A 316 6.53 32.52 80.73
C ASN A 316 5.38 31.83 79.99
N ALA A 317 4.16 31.93 80.54
CA ALA A 317 2.94 31.38 79.94
C ALA A 317 2.67 31.85 78.50
N TRP A 318 3.08 33.07 78.14
CA TRP A 318 2.91 33.59 76.77
C TRP A 318 3.84 32.90 75.77
N GLU A 319 5.07 32.61 76.17
CA GLU A 319 6.04 31.90 75.36
C GLU A 319 5.62 30.45 75.16
N ASN A 320 5.14 29.79 76.22
CA ASN A 320 4.55 28.45 76.13
C ASN A 320 3.34 28.42 75.19
N THR A 321 2.49 29.44 75.22
CA THR A 321 1.35 29.55 74.30
C THR A 321 1.82 29.73 72.86
N PHE A 322 2.88 30.51 72.64
CA PHE A 322 3.46 30.71 71.30
C PHE A 322 4.11 29.43 70.74
N VAL A 323 4.88 28.69 71.55
CA VAL A 323 5.44 27.40 71.16
C VAL A 323 4.34 26.39 70.83
N ALA A 324 3.32 26.26 71.70
CA ALA A 324 2.16 25.40 71.44
C ALA A 324 1.43 25.77 70.14
N PHE A 325 1.29 27.07 69.87
CA PHE A 325 0.72 27.57 68.61
C PHE A 325 1.56 27.17 67.40
N ILE A 326 2.90 27.29 67.45
CA ILE A 326 3.80 26.85 66.38
C ILE A 326 3.63 25.35 66.12
N SER A 327 3.56 24.53 67.17
CA SER A 327 3.38 23.07 67.04
C SER A 327 2.05 22.71 66.38
N ILE A 328 0.93 23.31 66.83
CA ILE A 328 -0.41 23.03 66.28
C ILE A 328 -0.53 23.50 64.84
N ILE A 329 -0.08 24.73 64.54
CA ILE A 329 -0.15 25.27 63.18
C ILE A 329 0.79 24.52 62.25
N GLY A 330 1.99 24.15 62.70
CA GLY A 330 2.91 23.31 61.94
C GLY A 330 2.28 21.97 61.55
N LEU A 331 1.60 21.31 62.50
CA LEU A 331 0.94 20.02 62.25
C LEU A 331 -0.20 20.17 61.22
N LEU A 332 -1.07 21.17 61.42
CA LEU A 332 -2.20 21.41 60.52
C LEU A 332 -1.74 21.75 59.10
N LEU A 333 -0.74 22.64 58.96
CA LEU A 333 -0.21 23.04 57.66
C LEU A 333 0.53 21.89 56.96
N PHE A 334 1.27 21.07 57.71
CA PHE A 334 1.96 19.90 57.16
C PHE A 334 0.97 18.85 56.65
N LEU A 335 -0.06 18.51 57.44
CA LEU A 335 -1.14 17.60 57.04
C LEU A 335 -1.90 18.16 55.82
N TYR A 336 -2.19 19.47 55.82
CA TYR A 336 -2.85 20.13 54.71
C TYR A 336 -2.02 20.08 53.42
N LEU A 337 -0.71 20.30 53.50
CA LEU A 337 0.19 20.24 52.35
C LEU A 337 0.25 18.82 51.77
N ILE A 338 0.52 17.82 52.61
CA ILE A 338 0.64 16.41 52.19
C ILE A 338 -0.69 15.90 51.62
N GLY A 339 -1.81 16.12 52.32
CA GLY A 339 -3.13 15.64 51.90
C GLY A 339 -3.54 16.21 50.54
N ASN A 340 -3.27 17.49 50.29
CA ASN A 340 -3.55 18.11 49.01
C ASN A 340 -2.60 17.64 47.89
N LEU A 341 -1.29 17.52 48.16
CA LEU A 341 -0.33 17.02 47.17
C LEU A 341 -0.69 15.59 46.73
N GLN A 342 -1.03 14.72 47.68
CA GLN A 342 -1.47 13.36 47.40
C GLN A 342 -2.74 13.34 46.52
N THR A 343 -3.73 14.17 46.86
CA THR A 343 -4.96 14.30 46.08
C THR A 343 -4.68 14.79 44.65
N TYR A 344 -3.79 15.77 44.50
CA TYR A 344 -3.41 16.32 43.20
C TYR A 344 -2.68 15.29 42.33
N MET A 345 -1.76 14.53 42.91
CA MET A 345 -1.06 13.45 42.20
C MET A 345 -2.02 12.33 41.75
N GLN A 346 -2.95 11.93 42.62
CA GLN A 346 -3.96 10.92 42.27
C GLN A 346 -4.87 11.40 41.14
N LEU A 347 -5.28 12.66 41.16
CA LEU A 347 -6.13 13.24 40.14
C LEU A 347 -5.43 13.36 38.78
N ASP A 348 -4.15 13.74 38.76
CA ASP A 348 -3.35 13.76 37.52
C ASP A 348 -3.13 12.35 36.96
N THR A 349 -2.84 11.38 37.84
CA THR A 349 -2.72 9.96 37.46
C THR A 349 -4.02 9.44 36.86
N ALA A 350 -5.17 9.72 37.48
CA ALA A 350 -6.48 9.33 36.97
C ALA A 350 -6.83 9.99 35.63
N ARG A 351 -6.45 11.26 35.42
CA ARG A 351 -6.60 11.95 34.12
C ARG A 351 -5.77 11.29 33.04
N LEU A 352 -4.51 11.01 33.34
CA LEU A 352 -3.57 10.36 32.43
C LEU A 352 -4.05 8.95 32.07
N GLU A 353 -4.52 8.18 33.05
CA GLU A 353 -5.12 6.86 32.84
C GLU A 353 -6.39 6.94 31.99
N THR A 354 -7.27 7.89 32.27
CA THR A 354 -8.48 8.14 31.45
C THR A 354 -8.10 8.47 30.01
N HIS A 355 -7.09 9.32 29.80
CA HIS A 355 -6.60 9.66 28.47
C HIS A 355 -5.99 8.44 27.75
N ARG A 356 -5.16 7.66 28.45
CA ARG A 356 -4.58 6.41 27.93
C ARG A 356 -5.68 5.40 27.58
N TRP A 357 -6.69 5.24 28.43
CA TRP A 357 -7.85 4.38 28.21
C TRP A 357 -8.63 4.82 26.96
N LYS A 358 -8.99 6.11 26.85
CA LYS A 358 -9.65 6.68 25.67
C LYS A 358 -8.84 6.42 24.39
N THR A 359 -7.52 6.63 24.44
CA THR A 359 -6.62 6.40 23.31
C THR A 359 -6.57 4.91 22.92
N ARG A 360 -6.52 4.00 23.89
CA ARG A 360 -6.56 2.54 23.65
C ARG A 360 -7.88 2.13 23.00
N ILE A 361 -9.01 2.64 23.48
CA ILE A 361 -10.33 2.38 22.91
C ILE A 361 -10.41 2.92 21.49
N ALA A 362 -9.94 4.16 21.22
CA ALA A 362 -9.92 4.73 19.87
C ALA A 362 -9.10 3.87 18.89
N LYS A 363 -7.90 3.43 19.30
CA LYS A 363 -7.08 2.51 18.49
C LYS A 363 -7.76 1.16 18.23
N LYS A 364 -8.40 0.58 19.25
CA LYS A 364 -9.18 -0.66 19.09
C LYS A 364 -10.39 -0.45 18.17
N MET A 365 -11.08 0.68 18.29
CA MET A 365 -12.21 1.06 17.43
C MET A 365 -11.79 1.20 15.96
N GLU A 366 -10.64 1.81 15.69
CA GLU A 366 -10.10 1.92 14.33
C GLU A 366 -9.82 0.54 13.73
N LYS A 367 -9.07 -0.32 14.46
CA LYS A 367 -8.77 -1.68 14.03
C LYS A 367 -10.04 -2.51 13.80
N LYS A 368 -10.97 -2.49 14.76
CA LYS A 368 -12.25 -3.22 14.66
C LYS A 368 -13.12 -2.66 13.55
N GLY A 369 -13.11 -1.35 13.31
CA GLY A 369 -13.82 -0.72 12.19
C GLY A 369 -13.33 -1.21 10.83
N GLN A 370 -12.03 -1.48 10.68
CA GLN A 370 -11.47 -2.08 9.47
C GLN A 370 -11.83 -3.57 9.35
N GLU A 371 -11.75 -4.34 10.44
CA GLU A 371 -12.16 -5.76 10.47
C GLU A 371 -13.64 -5.91 10.11
N VAL A 372 -14.52 -5.08 10.68
CA VAL A 372 -15.97 -5.06 10.39
C VAL A 372 -16.23 -4.66 8.95
N GLN A 373 -15.55 -3.64 8.41
CA GLN A 373 -15.69 -3.26 7.00
C GLN A 373 -15.37 -4.43 6.07
N ARG A 374 -14.26 -5.12 6.34
CA ARG A 374 -13.82 -6.27 5.54
C ARG A 374 -14.83 -7.42 5.63
N TRP A 375 -15.38 -7.65 6.82
CA TRP A 375 -16.41 -8.67 7.03
C TRP A 375 -17.72 -8.34 6.31
N LEU A 376 -18.18 -7.08 6.34
CA LEU A 376 -19.36 -6.64 5.59
C LEU A 376 -19.18 -6.86 4.09
N PHE A 377 -18.03 -6.45 3.54
CA PHE A 377 -17.70 -6.60 2.13
C PHE A 377 -17.66 -8.08 1.70
N LYS A 378 -16.96 -8.93 2.47
CA LYS A 378 -16.87 -10.38 2.20
C LYS A 378 -18.24 -11.06 2.17
N ASN A 379 -19.19 -10.59 2.98
CA ASN A 379 -20.51 -11.17 3.09
C ASN A 379 -21.58 -10.46 2.23
N GLY A 380 -21.19 -9.49 1.38
CA GLY A 380 -22.15 -8.73 0.56
C GLY A 380 -23.21 -8.00 1.38
N ILE A 381 -22.84 -7.47 2.54
CA ILE A 381 -23.70 -6.68 3.41
C ILE A 381 -23.41 -5.19 3.15
N PRO A 382 -24.42 -4.34 2.99
CA PRO A 382 -24.23 -2.91 2.74
C PRO A 382 -23.37 -2.23 3.80
N SER A 383 -22.44 -1.38 3.38
CA SER A 383 -21.54 -0.65 4.29
C SER A 383 -22.26 0.37 5.20
N SER A 384 -23.50 0.75 4.86
CA SER A 384 -24.34 1.68 5.63
C SER A 384 -24.59 1.23 7.07
N ILE A 385 -24.63 -0.08 7.33
CA ILE A 385 -24.92 -0.63 8.68
C ILE A 385 -23.70 -0.61 9.62
N LYS A 386 -22.52 -0.27 9.10
CA LYS A 386 -21.27 -0.27 9.87
C LYS A 386 -21.35 0.62 11.10
N SER A 387 -21.94 1.80 10.98
CA SER A 387 -22.06 2.74 12.11
C SER A 387 -22.85 2.12 13.26
N GLU A 388 -23.97 1.46 12.98
CA GLU A 388 -24.81 0.79 13.98
C GLU A 388 -24.08 -0.38 14.66
N ILE A 389 -23.33 -1.18 13.89
CA ILE A 389 -22.49 -2.25 14.43
C ILE A 389 -21.39 -1.67 15.33
N MET A 390 -20.71 -0.61 14.87
CA MET A 390 -19.61 0.00 15.61
C MET A 390 -20.05 0.64 16.93
N VAL A 391 -21.30 1.11 17.05
CA VAL A 391 -21.86 1.55 18.33
C VAL A 391 -21.90 0.39 19.34
N LYS A 392 -22.24 -0.83 18.91
CA LYS A 392 -22.24 -2.01 19.80
C LYS A 392 -20.83 -2.50 20.11
N VAL A 393 -19.95 -2.49 19.12
CA VAL A 393 -18.52 -2.78 19.34
C VAL A 393 -17.91 -1.81 20.35
N GLU A 394 -18.25 -0.52 20.28
CA GLU A 394 -17.76 0.47 21.24
C GLU A 394 -18.19 0.15 22.68
N VAL A 395 -19.44 -0.30 22.87
CA VAL A 395 -19.95 -0.72 24.19
C VAL A 395 -19.16 -1.90 24.74
N GLU A 396 -18.98 -2.96 23.96
CA GLU A 396 -18.22 -4.15 24.39
C GLU A 396 -16.74 -3.82 24.69
N LEU A 397 -16.11 -2.98 23.86
CA LEU A 397 -14.74 -2.53 24.07
C LEU A 397 -14.60 -1.69 25.35
N LYS A 398 -15.58 -0.86 25.69
CA LYS A 398 -15.61 -0.08 26.93
C LYS A 398 -15.71 -0.98 28.17
N GLU A 399 -16.35 -2.14 28.05
CA GLU A 399 -16.41 -3.18 29.08
C GLU A 399 -15.15 -4.09 29.11
N ASN A 400 -14.10 -3.74 28.36
CA ASN A 400 -12.86 -4.52 28.20
C ASN A 400 -13.04 -5.93 27.61
N LYS A 401 -14.18 -6.21 26.97
CA LYS A 401 -14.39 -7.47 26.25
C LYS A 401 -13.74 -7.38 24.88
N ASP A 402 -13.11 -8.46 24.44
CA ASP A 402 -12.62 -8.54 23.07
C ASP A 402 -13.76 -8.98 22.15
N VAL A 403 -13.84 -8.34 20.99
CA VAL A 403 -14.91 -8.58 20.02
C VAL A 403 -14.34 -9.38 18.87
N ASN A 404 -14.73 -10.65 18.76
CA ASN A 404 -14.44 -11.44 17.56
C ASN A 404 -15.41 -11.05 16.43
N VAL A 405 -14.90 -10.49 15.34
CA VAL A 405 -15.72 -10.04 14.20
C VAL A 405 -16.39 -11.21 13.49
N GLU A 406 -15.83 -12.42 13.52
CA GLU A 406 -16.47 -13.59 12.93
C GLU A 406 -17.74 -14.01 13.69
N ASN A 407 -17.80 -13.72 15.00
CA ASN A 407 -18.97 -13.96 15.84
C ASN A 407 -19.70 -12.66 16.20
N ILE A 408 -19.60 -11.63 15.36
CA ILE A 408 -20.15 -10.29 15.66
C ILE A 408 -21.68 -10.32 15.82
N LEU A 409 -22.36 -11.28 15.19
CA LEU A 409 -23.81 -11.42 15.33
C LEU A 409 -24.24 -11.65 16.79
N SER A 410 -23.41 -12.28 17.62
CA SER A 410 -23.73 -12.57 19.02
C SER A 410 -23.88 -11.32 19.90
N ILE A 411 -23.19 -10.22 19.54
CA ILE A 411 -23.23 -8.95 20.28
C ILE A 411 -24.29 -7.97 19.74
N LEU A 412 -24.91 -8.29 18.60
CA LEU A 412 -25.88 -7.41 17.95
C LEU A 412 -27.31 -7.67 18.47
N PRO A 413 -28.17 -6.64 18.55
CA PRO A 413 -29.60 -6.79 18.79
C PRO A 413 -30.27 -7.74 17.79
N SER A 414 -31.37 -8.38 18.20
CA SER A 414 -32.13 -9.32 17.36
C SER A 414 -32.53 -8.74 16.00
N TYR A 415 -32.94 -7.46 15.94
CA TYR A 415 -33.30 -6.82 14.67
C TYR A 415 -32.12 -6.70 13.71
N LEU A 416 -30.93 -6.31 14.20
CA LEU A 416 -29.69 -6.24 13.40
C LEU A 416 -29.24 -7.63 12.97
N GLN A 417 -29.34 -8.62 13.85
CA GLN A 417 -29.02 -10.00 13.50
C GLN A 417 -29.92 -10.51 12.38
N SER A 418 -31.24 -10.30 12.47
CA SER A 418 -32.19 -10.72 11.44
C SER A 418 -31.95 -9.99 10.12
N TYR A 419 -31.68 -8.68 10.18
CA TYR A 419 -31.34 -7.88 9.01
C TYR A 419 -30.06 -8.37 8.32
N ILE A 420 -29.00 -8.64 9.09
CA ILE A 420 -27.75 -9.12 8.52
C ILE A 420 -27.93 -10.53 7.96
N LYS A 421 -28.57 -11.44 8.70
CA LYS A 421 -28.82 -12.81 8.25
C LYS A 421 -29.59 -12.84 6.93
N SER A 422 -30.63 -12.02 6.75
CA SER A 422 -31.40 -11.98 5.49
C SER A 422 -30.59 -11.46 4.30
N ARG A 423 -29.52 -10.69 4.55
CA ARG A 423 -28.65 -10.06 3.55
C ARG A 423 -27.42 -10.89 3.19
N MET A 424 -27.15 -11.97 3.95
CA MET A 424 -26.05 -12.89 3.69
C MET A 424 -26.21 -13.58 2.32
N PRO A 425 -25.11 -13.99 1.66
CA PRO A 425 -25.17 -14.55 0.29
C PRO A 425 -26.04 -15.80 0.20
N LEU A 426 -25.95 -16.71 1.18
CA LEU A 426 -26.76 -17.92 1.24
C LEU A 426 -28.27 -17.61 1.29
N SER A 427 -28.67 -16.61 2.07
CA SER A 427 -30.08 -16.20 2.18
C SER A 427 -30.58 -15.54 0.90
N ARG A 428 -29.74 -14.77 0.20
CA ARG A 428 -30.07 -14.20 -1.11
C ARG A 428 -30.24 -15.27 -2.18
N LEU A 429 -29.37 -16.29 -2.19
CA LEU A 429 -29.49 -17.42 -3.12
C LEU A 429 -30.80 -18.17 -2.94
N LYS A 430 -31.27 -18.37 -1.70
CA LYS A 430 -32.58 -18.99 -1.41
C LYS A 430 -33.78 -18.17 -1.94
N GLN A 431 -33.61 -16.88 -2.20
CA GLN A 431 -34.67 -16.03 -2.78
C GLN A 431 -34.74 -16.12 -4.30
N VAL A 432 -33.73 -16.68 -4.97
CA VAL A 432 -33.74 -16.85 -6.42
C VAL A 432 -34.66 -18.03 -6.76
N PRO A 433 -35.70 -17.86 -7.59
CA PRO A 433 -36.69 -18.92 -7.86
C PRO A 433 -36.06 -20.24 -8.35
N LEU A 434 -35.02 -20.16 -9.19
CA LEU A 434 -34.30 -21.33 -9.68
C LEU A 434 -33.59 -22.09 -8.55
N LEU A 435 -33.17 -21.41 -7.48
CA LEU A 435 -32.35 -21.94 -6.38
C LEU A 435 -33.11 -22.17 -5.06
N GLU A 436 -34.36 -21.70 -4.93
CA GLU A 436 -35.14 -21.69 -3.67
C GLU A 436 -35.19 -23.02 -2.90
N ASN A 437 -35.23 -24.14 -3.62
CA ASN A 437 -35.33 -25.50 -3.08
C ASN A 437 -34.08 -26.36 -3.40
N MET A 438 -32.95 -25.72 -3.69
CA MET A 438 -31.71 -26.44 -3.95
C MET A 438 -31.09 -26.93 -2.64
N ASP A 439 -30.36 -28.04 -2.69
CA ASP A 439 -29.67 -28.57 -1.52
C ASP A 439 -28.76 -27.49 -0.88
N GLU A 440 -28.82 -27.38 0.44
CA GLU A 440 -28.12 -26.31 1.17
C GLU A 440 -26.60 -26.40 1.02
N GLY A 441 -26.04 -27.61 0.82
CA GLY A 441 -24.63 -27.81 0.49
C GLY A 441 -24.26 -27.21 -0.87
N VAL A 442 -25.16 -27.30 -1.85
CA VAL A 442 -24.97 -26.68 -3.18
C VAL A 442 -25.08 -25.17 -3.09
N LEU A 443 -26.08 -24.63 -2.39
CA LEU A 443 -26.21 -23.19 -2.17
C LEU A 443 -24.99 -22.61 -1.45
N LYS A 444 -24.46 -23.35 -0.47
CA LYS A 444 -23.21 -22.99 0.21
C LYS A 444 -22.04 -22.97 -0.74
N ALA A 445 -21.90 -23.98 -1.60
CA ALA A 445 -20.85 -24.00 -2.62
C ALA A 445 -20.99 -22.82 -3.59
N ILE A 446 -22.19 -22.52 -4.10
CA ILE A 446 -22.43 -21.34 -4.96
C ILE A 446 -22.07 -20.04 -4.21
N SER A 447 -22.41 -19.96 -2.92
CA SER A 447 -22.09 -18.78 -2.11
C SER A 447 -20.60 -18.53 -1.93
N GLU A 448 -19.76 -19.57 -1.99
CA GLU A 448 -18.30 -19.46 -1.93
C GLU A 448 -17.71 -18.89 -3.23
N TYR A 449 -18.41 -19.02 -4.36
CA TYR A 449 -18.00 -18.44 -5.66
C TYR A 449 -18.53 -17.01 -5.88
N LEU A 450 -19.49 -16.52 -5.07
CA LEU A 450 -19.96 -15.15 -5.16
C LEU A 450 -18.87 -14.17 -4.70
N LYS A 451 -18.38 -13.34 -5.63
CA LYS A 451 -17.33 -12.35 -5.37
C LYS A 451 -17.93 -10.95 -5.27
N PRO A 452 -17.62 -10.18 -4.22
CA PRO A 452 -18.06 -8.80 -4.12
C PRO A 452 -17.30 -7.90 -5.11
N GLU A 453 -18.04 -7.13 -5.89
CA GLU A 453 -17.55 -6.20 -6.92
C GLU A 453 -18.11 -4.79 -6.72
N LYS A 454 -17.38 -3.79 -7.22
CA LYS A 454 -17.76 -2.37 -7.14
C LYS A 454 -17.80 -1.76 -8.53
N TYR A 455 -18.89 -1.06 -8.82
CA TYR A 455 -19.08 -0.33 -10.07
C TYR A 455 -19.28 1.15 -9.76
N THR A 456 -18.73 2.01 -10.62
CA THR A 456 -18.83 3.46 -10.53
C THR A 456 -19.83 3.99 -11.56
N LYS A 457 -20.20 5.26 -11.43
CA LYS A 457 -21.20 5.88 -12.29
C LYS A 457 -20.87 5.72 -13.78
N ASN A 458 -21.87 5.29 -14.55
CA ASN A 458 -21.83 4.98 -15.99
C ASN A 458 -21.13 3.69 -16.39
N ASP A 459 -20.61 2.90 -15.44
CA ASP A 459 -20.06 1.59 -15.76
C ASP A 459 -21.16 0.69 -16.35
N ILE A 460 -20.84 0.06 -17.47
CA ILE A 460 -21.75 -0.86 -18.16
C ILE A 460 -21.46 -2.24 -17.60
N ILE A 461 -22.43 -2.78 -16.86
CA ILE A 461 -22.31 -4.04 -16.14
C ILE A 461 -22.71 -5.21 -17.05
N ILE A 462 -23.85 -5.09 -17.75
CA ILE A 462 -24.36 -6.08 -18.70
C ILE A 462 -24.82 -5.34 -19.96
N ARG A 463 -24.55 -5.89 -21.15
CA ARG A 463 -25.00 -5.35 -22.44
C ARG A 463 -26.02 -6.30 -23.05
N GLU A 464 -27.17 -5.76 -23.44
CA GLU A 464 -28.20 -6.51 -24.12
C GLU A 464 -27.68 -7.08 -25.45
N LYS A 465 -28.11 -8.30 -25.82
CA LYS A 465 -27.70 -9.03 -27.03
C LYS A 465 -26.24 -9.51 -27.04
N GLU A 466 -25.48 -9.28 -25.98
CA GLU A 466 -24.15 -9.86 -25.80
C GLU A 466 -24.19 -11.18 -24.98
N PRO A 467 -23.18 -12.04 -25.10
CA PRO A 467 -23.03 -13.23 -24.27
C PRO A 467 -23.02 -12.87 -22.78
N LEU A 468 -23.87 -13.51 -21.98
CA LEU A 468 -24.03 -13.24 -20.55
C LEU A 468 -22.84 -13.84 -19.77
N GLN A 469 -21.91 -12.98 -19.39
CA GLN A 469 -20.67 -13.38 -18.71
C GLN A 469 -20.79 -13.49 -17.19
N MET A 470 -21.86 -12.95 -16.59
CA MET A 470 -22.00 -12.89 -15.15
C MET A 470 -23.46 -12.83 -14.70
N MET A 471 -23.70 -13.33 -13.49
CA MET A 471 -24.92 -13.13 -12.70
C MET A 471 -24.58 -12.18 -11.55
N ILE A 472 -25.42 -11.19 -11.30
CA ILE A 472 -25.13 -10.12 -10.34
C ILE A 472 -26.29 -9.89 -9.36
N PHE A 473 -25.96 -9.81 -8.07
CA PHE A 473 -26.84 -9.41 -6.98
C PHE A 473 -26.48 -8.00 -6.55
N ILE A 474 -27.40 -7.06 -6.68
CA ILE A 474 -27.16 -5.68 -6.22
C ILE A 474 -27.28 -5.63 -4.69
N VAL A 475 -26.19 -5.28 -4.02
CA VAL A 475 -26.11 -5.14 -2.56
C VAL A 475 -26.52 -3.72 -2.15
N SER A 476 -25.99 -2.71 -2.85
CA SER A 476 -26.28 -1.30 -2.60
C SER A 476 -26.03 -0.47 -3.86
N GLY A 477 -26.77 0.62 -4.05
CA GLY A 477 -26.63 1.52 -5.20
C GLY A 477 -27.78 1.41 -6.22
N LEU A 478 -27.76 2.32 -7.20
CA LEU A 478 -28.79 2.43 -8.23
C LEU A 478 -28.25 1.96 -9.58
N VAL A 479 -29.06 1.19 -10.29
CA VAL A 479 -28.78 0.72 -11.65
C VAL A 479 -29.88 1.17 -12.60
N THR A 480 -29.47 1.57 -13.80
CA THR A 480 -30.36 1.90 -14.91
C THR A 480 -30.49 0.69 -15.81
N ILE A 481 -31.73 0.30 -16.10
CA ILE A 481 -32.06 -0.81 -17.00
C ILE A 481 -32.59 -0.21 -18.31
N LYS A 482 -32.09 -0.72 -19.44
CA LYS A 482 -32.70 -0.47 -20.76
C LYS A 482 -33.28 -1.77 -21.30
N LEU A 483 -34.59 -1.76 -21.54
CA LEU A 483 -35.34 -2.83 -22.21
C LEU A 483 -35.60 -2.41 -23.66
N SER A 484 -35.38 -3.32 -24.61
CA SER A 484 -35.61 -3.07 -26.04
C SER A 484 -36.88 -3.72 -26.58
N ASP A 485 -37.99 -3.69 -25.84
CA ASP A 485 -39.27 -4.13 -26.42
C ASP A 485 -39.99 -3.03 -27.20
N CYS A 486 -40.61 -3.45 -28.30
CA CYS A 486 -41.12 -2.68 -29.43
C CYS A 486 -41.58 -1.22 -29.17
N SER A 487 -41.05 -0.32 -29.99
CA SER A 487 -41.50 1.07 -30.26
C SER A 487 -41.25 2.19 -29.24
N ARG A 488 -40.75 1.97 -28.01
CA ARG A 488 -40.21 3.04 -27.15
C ARG A 488 -39.09 2.56 -26.24
N THR A 489 -37.96 3.28 -26.22
CA THR A 489 -36.91 3.11 -25.22
C THR A 489 -37.41 3.62 -23.87
N MET A 490 -37.71 2.73 -22.93
CA MET A 490 -38.07 3.10 -21.56
C MET A 490 -36.82 2.99 -20.68
N GLN A 491 -36.34 4.11 -20.13
CA GLN A 491 -35.31 4.12 -19.09
C GLN A 491 -36.00 4.09 -17.73
N LEU A 492 -35.76 3.03 -16.97
CA LEU A 492 -36.20 2.91 -15.59
C LEU A 492 -34.96 3.02 -14.70
N SER A 493 -34.90 4.06 -13.86
CA SER A 493 -34.04 4.07 -12.68
C SER A 493 -34.82 3.37 -11.59
N ALA A 494 -34.33 2.22 -11.12
CA ALA A 494 -34.99 1.46 -10.08
C ALA A 494 -34.05 1.33 -8.88
N GLU A 495 -34.58 1.64 -7.70
CA GLU A 495 -33.92 1.38 -6.43
C GLU A 495 -34.02 -0.12 -6.15
N THR A 496 -33.02 -0.88 -6.56
CA THR A 496 -33.07 -2.34 -6.61
C THR A 496 -32.03 -2.97 -5.70
N ALA A 497 -32.01 -2.56 -4.44
CA ALA A 497 -31.45 -3.44 -3.43
C ALA A 497 -32.22 -4.78 -3.51
N ASP A 498 -31.49 -5.90 -3.58
CA ASP A 498 -32.04 -7.27 -3.57
C ASP A 498 -32.64 -7.81 -4.87
N LYS A 499 -32.44 -7.14 -6.02
CA LYS A 499 -32.73 -7.77 -7.31
C LYS A 499 -31.51 -8.46 -7.89
N VAL A 500 -31.79 -9.51 -8.66
CA VAL A 500 -30.83 -10.37 -9.32
C VAL A 500 -30.94 -10.15 -10.81
N TYR A 501 -29.80 -9.98 -11.49
CA TYR A 501 -29.73 -9.86 -12.94
C TYR A 501 -28.82 -10.94 -13.50
N GLY A 502 -29.09 -11.38 -14.73
CA GLY A 502 -28.35 -12.48 -15.34
C GLY A 502 -28.70 -13.86 -14.77
N GLU A 503 -29.88 -14.03 -14.17
CA GLU A 503 -30.35 -15.32 -13.64
C GLU A 503 -30.42 -16.43 -14.71
N LYS A 504 -30.54 -16.08 -15.99
CA LYS A 504 -30.43 -17.02 -17.12
C LYS A 504 -29.09 -17.76 -17.16
N LEU A 505 -28.04 -17.24 -16.53
CA LEU A 505 -26.77 -17.94 -16.41
C LEU A 505 -26.91 -19.26 -15.62
N LEU A 506 -27.87 -19.34 -14.69
CA LEU A 506 -28.14 -20.54 -13.89
C LEU A 506 -28.73 -21.70 -14.70
N THR A 507 -29.22 -21.46 -15.91
CA THR A 507 -29.74 -22.53 -16.79
C THR A 507 -28.64 -23.20 -17.62
N TRP A 508 -27.46 -22.58 -17.69
CA TRP A 508 -26.33 -23.05 -18.50
C TRP A 508 -25.72 -24.39 -18.03
N PRO A 509 -25.58 -24.68 -16.72
CA PRO A 509 -25.12 -26.00 -16.23
C PRO A 509 -25.95 -27.21 -16.64
N ALA A 510 -27.21 -27.01 -17.05
CA ALA A 510 -28.12 -28.08 -17.45
C ALA A 510 -27.90 -28.56 -18.89
N TRP A 511 -26.99 -27.92 -19.64
CA TRP A 511 -26.74 -28.24 -21.04
C TRP A 511 -25.82 -29.47 -21.14
N THR A 512 -26.19 -30.46 -21.96
CA THR A 512 -25.58 -31.81 -21.95
C THR A 512 -24.10 -31.84 -22.36
N SER A 513 -23.66 -30.78 -23.03
CA SER A 513 -22.30 -30.47 -23.47
C SER A 513 -22.21 -28.94 -23.40
N PHE A 514 -21.43 -28.36 -22.47
CA PHE A 514 -21.31 -26.88 -22.36
C PHE A 514 -20.93 -26.31 -23.73
N PRO A 515 -21.82 -25.64 -24.47
CA PRO A 515 -21.40 -25.06 -25.72
C PRO A 515 -20.51 -23.86 -25.43
N SER A 516 -19.64 -23.55 -26.38
CA SER A 516 -18.86 -22.30 -26.43
C SER A 516 -19.73 -21.04 -26.57
N VAL A 517 -21.06 -21.16 -26.43
CA VAL A 517 -22.05 -20.11 -26.59
C VAL A 517 -22.75 -19.89 -25.26
N TYR A 518 -22.52 -18.72 -24.64
CA TYR A 518 -23.18 -18.31 -23.41
C TYR A 518 -24.64 -17.89 -23.70
N PRO A 519 -25.56 -18.01 -22.71
CA PRO A 519 -26.89 -17.41 -22.81
C PRO A 519 -26.78 -15.92 -23.17
N VAL A 520 -27.68 -15.40 -23.99
CA VAL A 520 -27.64 -13.98 -24.39
C VAL A 520 -28.31 -13.11 -23.32
N ALA A 521 -27.69 -11.98 -22.99
CA ALA A 521 -28.26 -11.00 -22.08
C ALA A 521 -29.53 -10.36 -22.66
N THR A 522 -30.61 -10.39 -21.89
CA THR A 522 -31.93 -9.84 -22.27
C THR A 522 -32.06 -8.36 -22.03
N GLU A 523 -31.16 -7.76 -21.25
CA GLU A 523 -31.28 -6.39 -20.75
C GLU A 523 -29.90 -5.74 -20.69
N SER A 524 -29.84 -4.43 -20.89
CA SER A 524 -28.61 -3.67 -20.61
C SER A 524 -28.68 -3.08 -19.21
N LEU A 525 -27.64 -3.32 -18.41
CA LEU A 525 -27.50 -2.85 -17.04
C LEU A 525 -26.34 -1.86 -16.94
N ARG A 526 -26.60 -0.66 -16.40
CA ARG A 526 -25.61 0.39 -16.19
C ARG A 526 -25.68 0.93 -14.76
N ALA A 527 -24.54 1.21 -14.14
CA ALA A 527 -24.47 1.86 -12.84
C ALA A 527 -24.83 3.36 -12.94
N ASP A 528 -25.73 3.84 -12.07
CA ASP A 528 -26.15 5.26 -11.99
C ASP A 528 -25.35 6.06 -10.93
N GLY A 529 -24.58 5.35 -10.12
CA GLY A 529 -23.71 5.87 -9.06
C GLY A 529 -22.72 4.80 -8.60
N ASP A 530 -22.30 4.85 -7.35
CA ASP A 530 -21.50 3.77 -6.75
C ASP A 530 -22.42 2.59 -6.42
N VAL A 531 -22.14 1.44 -7.03
CA VAL A 531 -22.91 0.21 -6.87
C VAL A 531 -22.01 -0.88 -6.28
N GLU A 532 -22.41 -1.43 -5.15
CA GLU A 532 -21.80 -2.62 -4.55
C GLU A 532 -22.65 -3.84 -4.93
N ALA A 533 -22.01 -4.91 -5.40
CA ALA A 533 -22.73 -6.10 -5.86
C ALA A 533 -21.97 -7.39 -5.53
N LEU A 534 -22.68 -8.53 -5.51
CA LEU A 534 -22.07 -9.86 -5.53
C LEU A 534 -22.21 -10.44 -6.93
N VAL A 535 -21.10 -10.92 -7.49
CA VAL A 535 -21.01 -11.40 -8.87
C VAL A 535 -20.64 -12.88 -8.87
N LEU A 536 -21.35 -13.66 -9.68
CA LEU A 536 -21.03 -15.02 -10.03
C LEU A 536 -20.68 -15.07 -11.52
N MET A 537 -19.43 -15.40 -11.83
CA MET A 537 -18.94 -15.41 -13.21
C MET A 537 -19.39 -16.65 -13.96
N ALA A 538 -19.55 -16.53 -15.28
CA ALA A 538 -19.82 -17.67 -16.15
C ALA A 538 -18.70 -18.71 -16.09
N SER A 539 -17.44 -18.32 -15.96
CA SER A 539 -16.33 -19.26 -15.76
C SER A 539 -16.52 -20.13 -14.51
N ASP A 540 -16.90 -19.50 -13.39
CA ASP A 540 -17.11 -20.17 -12.10
C ASP A 540 -18.32 -21.12 -12.15
N MET A 541 -19.28 -20.82 -13.04
CA MET A 541 -20.45 -21.67 -13.30
C MET A 541 -20.13 -22.97 -14.06
N VAL A 542 -19.03 -23.02 -14.82
CA VAL A 542 -18.56 -24.27 -15.45
C VAL A 542 -18.19 -25.28 -14.37
N ASP A 543 -17.39 -24.87 -13.39
CA ASP A 543 -16.92 -25.72 -12.30
C ASP A 543 -18.08 -26.17 -11.41
N LEU A 544 -18.99 -25.25 -11.08
CA LEU A 544 -20.21 -25.56 -10.32
C LEU A 544 -21.12 -26.54 -11.07
N GLY A 545 -21.27 -26.35 -12.38
CA GLY A 545 -22.08 -27.21 -13.22
C GLY A 545 -21.51 -28.61 -13.40
N LEU A 546 -20.19 -28.76 -13.48
CA LEU A 546 -19.51 -30.06 -13.47
C LEU A 546 -19.68 -30.77 -12.13
N LYS A 547 -19.49 -30.05 -11.02
CA LYS A 547 -19.51 -30.61 -9.67
C LYS A 547 -20.91 -31.01 -9.19
N PHE A 548 -21.94 -30.23 -9.55
CA PHE A 548 -23.32 -30.41 -9.06
C PHE A 548 -24.33 -30.68 -10.19
N LYS A 549 -23.87 -31.31 -11.28
CA LYS A 549 -24.65 -31.57 -12.51
C LYS A 549 -26.03 -32.18 -12.25
N SER A 550 -26.11 -33.20 -11.40
CA SER A 550 -27.37 -33.90 -11.06
C SER A 550 -28.37 -32.99 -10.34
N ASN A 551 -27.90 -32.09 -9.46
CA ASN A 551 -28.75 -31.16 -8.73
C ASN A 551 -29.39 -30.11 -9.65
N PHE A 552 -28.64 -29.60 -10.64
CA PHE A 552 -29.18 -28.66 -11.63
C PHE A 552 -30.17 -29.34 -12.60
N LEU A 553 -29.93 -30.60 -12.99
CA LEU A 553 -30.82 -31.36 -13.87
C LEU A 553 -32.15 -31.76 -13.20
N ASN A 554 -32.13 -32.15 -11.93
CA ASN A 554 -33.33 -32.60 -11.19
C ASN A 554 -34.36 -31.50 -10.92
N LYS A 555 -33.98 -30.21 -11.02
CA LYS A 555 -34.83 -29.06 -10.71
C LYS A 555 -35.82 -28.68 -11.82
N GLY A 556 -35.85 -29.44 -12.92
CA GLY A 556 -36.77 -29.18 -14.02
C GLY A 556 -36.48 -27.84 -14.72
N ILE A 557 -35.24 -27.36 -14.70
CA ILE A 557 -34.76 -26.34 -15.64
C ILE A 557 -34.90 -26.99 -17.01
N THR A 558 -36.03 -26.70 -17.64
CA THR A 558 -36.55 -27.40 -18.83
C THR A 558 -35.45 -27.48 -19.88
N ARG A 559 -35.27 -28.67 -20.46
CA ARG A 559 -34.76 -28.79 -21.82
C ARG A 559 -35.53 -27.75 -22.64
N LEU A 560 -34.86 -26.70 -23.11
CA LEU A 560 -35.37 -25.94 -24.25
C LEU A 560 -35.80 -27.01 -25.27
N THR A 561 -37.04 -26.92 -25.71
CA THR A 561 -37.67 -27.91 -26.59
C THR A 561 -36.71 -28.23 -27.73
N ASP A 562 -36.59 -29.52 -28.04
CA ASP A 562 -35.69 -30.02 -29.09
C ASP A 562 -35.86 -29.23 -30.42
N ASP A 563 -37.01 -28.58 -30.63
CA ASP A 563 -37.35 -27.70 -31.77
C ASP A 563 -36.50 -26.40 -31.88
N GLU A 564 -36.12 -25.73 -30.78
CA GLU A 564 -35.22 -24.55 -30.83
C GLU A 564 -33.75 -24.98 -30.97
N TRP A 565 -33.43 -26.19 -30.50
CA TRP A 565 -32.14 -26.84 -30.71
C TRP A 565 -31.96 -27.35 -32.15
N GLU A 566 -33.02 -27.86 -32.78
CA GLU A 566 -33.01 -28.28 -34.19
C GLU A 566 -32.71 -27.12 -35.13
N LEU A 567 -33.12 -25.88 -34.80
CA LEU A 567 -32.85 -24.69 -35.62
C LEU A 567 -31.37 -24.27 -35.64
N LEU A 568 -30.67 -24.33 -34.49
CA LEU A 568 -29.24 -24.01 -34.39
C LEU A 568 -28.35 -25.17 -34.87
N GLU A 569 -28.79 -26.41 -34.65
CA GLU A 569 -28.15 -27.62 -35.17
C GLU A 569 -28.33 -27.72 -36.69
N SER A 570 -29.45 -27.24 -37.24
CA SER A 570 -29.73 -27.15 -38.69
C SER A 570 -28.70 -26.30 -39.44
N ASP A 571 -28.29 -25.13 -38.93
CA ASP A 571 -27.33 -24.28 -39.66
C ASP A 571 -25.94 -24.90 -39.75
N ARG A 572 -25.42 -25.47 -38.64
CA ARG A 572 -24.10 -26.14 -38.64
C ARG A 572 -24.12 -27.44 -39.44
N VAL A 573 -25.17 -28.24 -39.27
CA VAL A 573 -25.35 -29.48 -40.04
C VAL A 573 -25.59 -29.17 -41.53
N SER A 574 -26.28 -28.09 -41.87
CA SER A 574 -26.49 -27.68 -43.27
C SER A 574 -25.19 -27.29 -43.97
N VAL A 575 -24.24 -26.67 -43.25
CA VAL A 575 -22.91 -26.36 -43.79
C VAL A 575 -22.06 -27.62 -43.95
N LEU A 576 -22.14 -28.57 -43.00
CA LEU A 576 -21.47 -29.87 -43.13
C LEU A 576 -22.01 -30.69 -44.32
N LYS A 577 -23.32 -30.65 -44.56
CA LYS A 577 -23.96 -31.33 -45.71
C LYS A 577 -23.56 -30.78 -47.07
N LYS A 578 -22.91 -29.61 -47.15
CA LYS A 578 -22.34 -29.09 -48.41
C LYS A 578 -21.05 -29.80 -48.81
N VAL A 579 -20.41 -30.55 -47.89
CA VAL A 579 -19.24 -31.38 -48.20
C VAL A 579 -19.71 -32.73 -48.72
N ARG A 580 -19.25 -33.10 -49.92
CA ARG A 580 -19.70 -34.29 -50.64
C ARG A 580 -19.64 -35.59 -49.83
N ASN A 581 -18.59 -35.78 -49.03
CA ASN A 581 -18.40 -36.99 -48.22
C ASN A 581 -19.24 -37.00 -46.93
N LEU A 582 -19.80 -35.86 -46.52
CA LEU A 582 -20.65 -35.72 -45.32
C LEU A 582 -22.15 -35.63 -45.67
N GLU A 583 -22.50 -35.29 -46.92
CA GLU A 583 -23.88 -35.17 -47.40
C GLU A 583 -24.72 -36.42 -47.12
N THR A 584 -24.15 -37.62 -47.30
CA THR A 584 -24.84 -38.91 -47.15
C THR A 584 -24.61 -39.59 -45.79
N MET A 585 -23.94 -38.93 -44.84
CA MET A 585 -23.66 -39.52 -43.53
C MET A 585 -24.89 -39.57 -42.62
N ASN A 586 -24.89 -40.52 -41.69
CA ASN A 586 -25.94 -40.64 -40.69
C ASN A 586 -26.04 -39.37 -39.85
N THR A 587 -27.27 -38.90 -39.58
CA THR A 587 -27.55 -37.70 -38.79
C THR A 587 -26.88 -37.70 -37.42
N SER A 588 -26.72 -38.86 -36.77
CA SER A 588 -26.02 -38.98 -35.48
C SER A 588 -24.52 -38.67 -35.58
N VAL A 589 -23.89 -39.01 -36.72
CA VAL A 589 -22.48 -38.71 -36.99
C VAL A 589 -22.31 -37.23 -37.32
N LEU A 590 -23.20 -36.67 -38.14
CA LEU A 590 -23.20 -35.24 -38.47
C LEU A 590 -23.38 -34.36 -37.22
N LYS A 591 -24.21 -34.81 -36.27
CA LYS A 591 -24.37 -34.19 -34.95
C LYS A 591 -23.08 -34.25 -34.13
N ALA A 592 -22.41 -35.40 -34.07
CA ALA A 592 -21.12 -35.51 -33.37
C ALA A 592 -20.03 -34.63 -34.00
N ILE A 593 -20.01 -34.48 -35.33
CA ILE A 593 -19.08 -33.58 -36.03
C ILE A 593 -19.42 -32.11 -35.73
N SER A 594 -20.71 -31.73 -35.73
CA SER A 594 -21.14 -30.34 -35.52
C SER A 594 -20.85 -29.83 -34.10
N GLU A 595 -20.88 -30.71 -33.10
CA GLU A 595 -20.50 -30.43 -31.71
C GLU A 595 -19.00 -30.10 -31.57
N ASN A 596 -18.16 -30.59 -32.49
CA ASN A 596 -16.71 -30.38 -32.48
C ASN A 596 -16.25 -29.18 -33.34
N LEU A 597 -17.18 -28.49 -34.02
CA LEU A 597 -16.90 -27.25 -34.76
C LEU A 597 -16.66 -26.07 -33.80
N LYS A 598 -15.51 -25.41 -33.94
CA LYS A 598 -15.09 -24.28 -33.10
C LYS A 598 -15.09 -22.97 -33.91
N PRO A 599 -15.61 -21.85 -33.37
CA PRO A 599 -15.52 -20.56 -34.03
C PRO A 599 -14.07 -20.05 -34.07
N MET A 600 -13.69 -19.43 -35.17
CA MET A 600 -12.36 -18.83 -35.36
C MET A 600 -12.49 -17.34 -35.70
N ASN A 601 -11.87 -16.49 -34.89
CA ASN A 601 -11.73 -15.05 -35.14
C ASN A 601 -10.32 -14.78 -35.67
N CYS A 602 -10.17 -14.61 -36.98
CA CYS A 602 -8.90 -14.23 -37.59
C CYS A 602 -9.13 -13.32 -38.80
N ASP A 603 -8.41 -12.20 -38.86
CA ASP A 603 -8.23 -11.40 -40.07
C ASP A 603 -6.93 -11.86 -40.76
N GLY A 604 -7.01 -12.56 -41.90
CA GLY A 604 -5.82 -12.97 -42.67
C GLY A 604 -5.82 -14.40 -43.24
N CYS A 605 -4.62 -14.89 -43.57
CA CYS A 605 -4.38 -16.23 -44.13
C CYS A 605 -4.50 -17.31 -43.03
N VAL A 606 -5.40 -18.29 -43.22
CA VAL A 606 -5.73 -19.34 -42.25
C VAL A 606 -4.95 -20.62 -42.50
N ILE A 607 -4.76 -20.99 -43.76
CA ILE A 607 -4.02 -22.18 -44.19
C ILE A 607 -3.04 -21.73 -45.27
N THR A 608 -1.81 -22.23 -45.21
CA THR A 608 -0.75 -21.95 -46.17
C THR A 608 -0.56 -23.14 -47.10
N GLU A 609 -0.42 -22.88 -48.40
CA GLU A 609 -0.14 -23.91 -49.40
C GLU A 609 1.16 -24.65 -49.07
N GLY A 610 1.19 -25.97 -49.30
CA GLY A 610 2.37 -26.80 -49.06
C GLY A 610 2.61 -27.19 -47.59
N LYS A 611 1.76 -26.77 -46.65
CA LYS A 611 1.82 -27.19 -45.24
C LYS A 611 0.82 -28.33 -44.92
N PRO A 612 1.08 -29.15 -43.87
CA PRO A 612 0.13 -30.15 -43.41
C PRO A 612 -1.22 -29.53 -43.05
N LEU A 613 -2.28 -30.09 -43.61
CA LEU A 613 -3.66 -29.61 -43.50
C LEU A 613 -4.24 -29.99 -42.14
N GLY A 614 -3.91 -29.23 -41.09
CA GLY A 614 -4.32 -29.55 -39.72
C GLY A 614 -5.81 -29.36 -39.40
N MET A 615 -6.57 -28.73 -40.29
CA MET A 615 -7.97 -28.35 -40.04
C MET A 615 -8.80 -28.16 -41.30
N MET A 616 -10.10 -28.40 -41.20
CA MET A 616 -11.12 -28.01 -42.17
C MET A 616 -11.72 -26.66 -41.77
N VAL A 617 -11.98 -25.78 -42.75
CA VAL A 617 -12.52 -24.44 -42.52
C VAL A 617 -13.86 -24.30 -43.23
N PHE A 618 -14.85 -23.70 -42.56
CA PHE A 618 -16.21 -23.53 -43.02
C PHE A 618 -16.69 -22.09 -42.80
N ALA A 619 -17.19 -21.42 -43.85
CA ALA A 619 -17.85 -20.12 -43.73
C ALA A 619 -19.37 -20.32 -43.58
N MET A 620 -19.94 -19.89 -42.44
CA MET A 620 -21.38 -19.96 -42.18
C MET A 620 -22.16 -18.92 -43.00
N SER A 621 -21.54 -17.77 -43.27
CA SER A 621 -22.05 -16.74 -44.19
C SER A 621 -20.87 -16.12 -44.96
N GLY A 622 -21.08 -15.86 -46.26
CA GLY A 622 -20.03 -15.37 -47.16
C GLY A 622 -19.24 -16.48 -47.88
N SER A 623 -17.98 -16.17 -48.25
CA SER A 623 -17.09 -17.07 -48.97
C SER A 623 -15.64 -16.89 -48.51
N ILE A 624 -14.87 -17.96 -48.55
CA ILE A 624 -13.43 -18.02 -48.31
C ILE A 624 -12.71 -17.94 -49.66
N SER A 625 -11.61 -17.19 -49.74
CA SER A 625 -10.81 -17.04 -50.95
C SER A 625 -9.62 -17.99 -50.92
N LEU A 626 -9.50 -18.83 -51.95
CA LEU A 626 -8.39 -19.76 -52.18
C LEU A 626 -7.43 -19.14 -53.17
N LYS A 627 -6.15 -19.11 -52.83
CA LYS A 627 -5.09 -18.56 -53.67
C LYS A 627 -3.97 -19.59 -53.80
N LYS A 628 -3.57 -19.84 -55.04
CA LYS A 628 -2.43 -20.69 -55.35
C LYS A 628 -1.19 -19.83 -55.59
N GLU A 629 -0.03 -20.28 -55.13
CA GLU A 629 1.23 -19.56 -55.30
C GLU A 629 1.57 -19.44 -56.79
N GLY A 630 1.57 -18.20 -57.31
CA GLY A 630 1.76 -17.89 -58.73
C GLY A 630 0.48 -17.58 -59.54
N ASP A 631 -0.72 -17.75 -58.98
CA ASP A 631 -1.98 -17.44 -59.66
C ASP A 631 -2.56 -16.06 -59.24
N ILE A 632 -3.04 -15.29 -60.22
CA ILE A 632 -3.60 -13.94 -60.03
C ILE A 632 -5.10 -14.01 -59.69
N ARG A 633 -5.78 -15.13 -59.99
CA ARG A 633 -7.21 -15.31 -59.69
C ARG A 633 -7.42 -16.09 -58.39
N SER A 634 -8.19 -15.51 -57.47
CA SER A 634 -8.65 -16.18 -56.24
C SER A 634 -9.98 -16.91 -56.49
N GLU A 635 -10.05 -18.20 -56.15
CA GLU A 635 -11.28 -18.99 -56.19
C GLU A 635 -12.09 -18.79 -54.90
N LYS A 636 -13.43 -18.62 -54.97
CA LYS A 636 -14.28 -18.42 -53.79
C LYS A 636 -15.07 -19.68 -53.46
N ARG A 637 -14.90 -20.22 -52.25
CA ARG A 637 -15.62 -21.42 -51.74
C ARG A 637 -16.21 -21.21 -50.35
N GLN A 638 -17.16 -22.04 -49.94
CA GLN A 638 -17.74 -21.99 -48.59
C GLN A 638 -16.99 -22.85 -47.57
N PHE A 639 -16.18 -23.81 -48.03
CA PHE A 639 -15.35 -24.64 -47.16
C PHE A 639 -14.05 -25.03 -47.88
N TYR A 640 -13.06 -25.47 -47.09
CA TYR A 640 -11.79 -25.98 -47.56
C TYR A 640 -11.23 -27.03 -46.58
N GLY A 641 -10.52 -28.03 -47.11
CA GLY A 641 -9.87 -29.08 -46.34
C GLY A 641 -10.61 -30.44 -46.32
N GLU A 642 -11.50 -30.68 -47.29
CA GLU A 642 -12.25 -31.93 -47.41
C GLU A 642 -11.38 -33.20 -47.56
N GLU A 643 -10.12 -33.05 -47.95
CA GLU A 643 -9.12 -34.12 -48.04
C GLU A 643 -8.87 -34.80 -46.68
N LEU A 644 -9.13 -34.10 -45.57
CA LEU A 644 -9.07 -34.66 -44.22
C LEU A 644 -10.10 -35.77 -43.99
N LEU A 645 -11.22 -35.77 -44.71
CA LEU A 645 -12.23 -36.81 -44.56
C LEU A 645 -11.76 -38.13 -45.15
N ASP A 646 -11.02 -38.09 -46.26
CA ASP A 646 -10.43 -39.28 -46.88
C ASP A 646 -9.26 -39.82 -46.05
N TRP A 647 -8.50 -38.94 -45.38
CA TRP A 647 -7.43 -39.32 -44.44
C TRP A 647 -7.94 -40.15 -43.25
N VAL A 648 -9.11 -39.84 -42.69
CA VAL A 648 -9.67 -40.58 -41.54
C VAL A 648 -10.35 -41.90 -41.96
N LEU A 649 -10.62 -42.09 -43.26
CA LEU A 649 -11.27 -43.28 -43.82
C LEU A 649 -10.30 -44.43 -44.15
N ASP A 650 -8.98 -44.22 -44.09
CA ASP A 650 -7.97 -45.24 -44.37
C ASP A 650 -7.76 -46.17 -43.16
N THR A 651 -7.95 -47.48 -43.35
CA THR A 651 -7.91 -48.53 -42.30
C THR A 651 -6.54 -48.69 -41.65
N SER A 652 -5.50 -48.05 -42.19
CA SER A 652 -4.14 -48.02 -41.66
C SER A 652 -3.86 -46.87 -40.67
N PHE A 653 -4.80 -45.93 -40.45
CA PHE A 653 -4.59 -44.72 -39.63
C PHE A 653 -3.25 -44.03 -39.95
N PRO A 654 -3.06 -43.50 -41.17
CA PRO A 654 -1.80 -42.88 -41.55
C PRO A 654 -1.49 -41.71 -40.61
N ALA A 655 -0.33 -41.74 -39.94
CA ALA A 655 0.14 -40.69 -39.03
C ALA A 655 0.43 -39.33 -39.73
N ILE A 656 0.22 -39.25 -41.05
CA ILE A 656 0.50 -38.08 -41.90
C ILE A 656 -0.82 -37.52 -42.41
N VAL A 657 -1.07 -36.26 -42.07
CA VAL A 657 -2.22 -35.47 -42.51
C VAL A 657 -1.98 -34.97 -43.95
N PRO A 658 -3.00 -34.88 -44.84
CA PRO A 658 -2.85 -34.38 -46.21
C PRO A 658 -2.14 -33.01 -46.26
N ILE A 659 -1.47 -32.68 -47.36
CA ILE A 659 -0.85 -31.36 -47.54
C ILE A 659 -1.86 -30.42 -48.19
N SER A 660 -1.94 -29.18 -47.71
CA SER A 660 -2.81 -28.16 -48.29
C SER A 660 -2.37 -27.79 -49.71
N THR A 661 -3.32 -27.84 -50.62
CA THR A 661 -3.17 -27.53 -52.05
C THR A 661 -3.30 -26.04 -52.41
N HIS A 662 -3.79 -25.20 -51.48
CA HIS A 662 -4.09 -23.79 -51.69
C HIS A 662 -3.93 -22.98 -50.39
N GLY A 663 -3.47 -21.73 -50.51
CA GLY A 663 -3.55 -20.75 -49.42
C GLY A 663 -4.99 -20.26 -49.21
N VAL A 664 -5.46 -20.24 -47.96
CA VAL A 664 -6.84 -19.90 -47.59
C VAL A 664 -6.89 -18.54 -46.91
N PHE A 665 -7.64 -17.59 -47.47
CA PHE A 665 -7.78 -16.23 -46.97
C PHE A 665 -9.26 -15.91 -46.66
N ILE A 666 -9.52 -15.28 -45.52
CA ILE A 666 -10.85 -14.83 -45.14
C ILE A 666 -11.02 -13.36 -45.56
N ASP A 667 -11.82 -13.10 -46.59
CA ASP A 667 -12.01 -11.73 -47.12
C ASP A 667 -13.23 -11.00 -46.55
N ASN A 668 -14.36 -11.70 -46.27
CA ASN A 668 -15.65 -11.09 -45.89
C ASN A 668 -16.61 -12.07 -45.17
N ALA A 669 -16.11 -13.05 -44.41
CA ALA A 669 -16.95 -14.00 -43.68
C ALA A 669 -17.12 -13.58 -42.22
N ASN A 670 -18.36 -13.26 -41.81
CA ASN A 670 -18.66 -12.78 -40.45
C ASN A 670 -18.74 -13.90 -39.40
N ASN A 671 -18.65 -15.18 -39.82
CA ASN A 671 -18.73 -16.33 -38.92
C ASN A 671 -18.08 -17.56 -39.56
N VAL A 672 -16.84 -17.87 -39.16
CA VAL A 672 -16.05 -19.00 -39.67
C VAL A 672 -15.92 -20.07 -38.58
N LEU A 673 -16.19 -21.31 -38.95
CA LEU A 673 -16.04 -22.49 -38.10
C LEU A 673 -14.90 -23.36 -38.59
N VAL A 674 -14.23 -24.03 -37.66
CA VAL A 674 -13.09 -24.91 -37.95
C VAL A 674 -13.28 -26.26 -37.27
N LEU A 675 -12.89 -27.32 -37.96
CA LEU A 675 -12.79 -28.68 -37.43
C LEU A 675 -11.34 -29.15 -37.54
N THR A 676 -10.69 -29.47 -36.42
CA THR A 676 -9.29 -29.93 -36.46
C THR A 676 -9.21 -31.42 -36.82
N ALA A 677 -8.09 -31.83 -37.42
CA ALA A 677 -7.83 -33.23 -37.74
C ALA A 677 -7.92 -34.16 -36.50
N LYS A 678 -7.49 -33.65 -35.33
CA LYS A 678 -7.57 -34.36 -34.04
C LYS A 678 -9.02 -34.54 -33.57
N ASP A 679 -9.81 -33.48 -33.64
CA ASP A 679 -11.23 -33.53 -33.24
C ASP A 679 -12.02 -34.45 -34.18
N LEU A 680 -11.77 -34.37 -35.50
CA LEU A 680 -12.35 -35.28 -36.49
C LEU A 680 -11.95 -36.75 -36.24
N GLY A 681 -10.68 -37.03 -35.96
CA GLY A 681 -10.20 -38.36 -35.60
C GLY A 681 -10.89 -38.93 -34.35
N GLY A 682 -11.13 -38.09 -33.34
CA GLY A 682 -11.87 -38.48 -32.13
C GLY A 682 -13.35 -38.79 -32.38
N VAL A 683 -13.99 -38.09 -33.31
CA VAL A 683 -15.36 -38.43 -33.74
C VAL A 683 -15.36 -39.76 -34.48
N VAL A 684 -14.47 -39.97 -35.44
CA VAL A 684 -14.45 -41.21 -36.23
C VAL A 684 -14.07 -42.43 -35.38
N SER A 685 -13.22 -42.29 -34.35
CA SER A 685 -12.95 -43.40 -33.43
C SER A 685 -14.20 -43.90 -32.71
N ASN A 686 -15.16 -43.02 -32.43
CA ASN A 686 -16.42 -43.36 -31.77
C ASN A 686 -17.49 -43.87 -32.75
N PHE A 687 -17.42 -43.49 -34.02
CA PHE A 687 -18.40 -43.84 -35.06
C PHE A 687 -17.82 -44.72 -36.18
N LYS A 688 -16.76 -45.47 -35.89
CA LYS A 688 -15.94 -46.22 -36.86
C LYS A 688 -16.74 -47.07 -37.85
N SER A 689 -17.85 -47.67 -37.43
CA SER A 689 -18.74 -48.48 -38.28
C SER A 689 -19.43 -47.69 -39.40
N HIS A 690 -19.61 -46.38 -39.24
CA HIS A 690 -20.21 -45.49 -40.24
C HIS A 690 -19.23 -44.99 -41.30
N PHE A 691 -17.93 -45.27 -41.12
CA PHE A 691 -16.81 -44.78 -41.94
C PHE A 691 -16.11 -45.91 -42.72
N SER A 692 -16.71 -47.11 -42.81
CA SER A 692 -16.07 -48.27 -43.48
C SER A 692 -16.48 -48.40 -44.96
N LYS A 693 -15.52 -48.35 -45.89
CA LYS A 693 -15.62 -49.04 -47.19
C LYS A 693 -14.78 -50.31 -47.13
N GLU A 694 -15.39 -51.48 -47.33
CA GLU A 694 -14.68 -52.76 -47.42
C GLU A 694 -13.63 -52.73 -48.55
N ILE A 695 -12.37 -53.00 -48.21
CA ILE A 695 -11.33 -53.43 -49.15
C ILE A 695 -10.80 -54.76 -48.64
N THR A 696 -11.04 -55.81 -49.43
CA THR A 696 -10.57 -57.19 -49.23
C THR A 696 -9.18 -57.36 -49.85
N ILE A 697 -8.13 -57.68 -49.08
CA ILE A 697 -6.84 -58.19 -49.59
C ILE A 697 -6.28 -59.25 -48.61
N PRO A 698 -5.61 -60.32 -49.11
CA PRO A 698 -5.64 -61.65 -48.52
C PRO A 698 -4.50 -61.96 -47.53
N THR A 699 -4.72 -63.05 -46.80
CA THR A 699 -3.78 -63.74 -45.91
C THR A 699 -2.60 -64.33 -46.69
N ASP A 700 -1.40 -63.77 -46.52
CA ASP A 700 -0.19 -64.53 -46.16
C ASP A 700 1.08 -63.65 -46.01
N SER A 701 1.90 -64.01 -45.02
CA SER A 701 3.29 -63.60 -44.73
C SER A 701 3.57 -62.22 -44.10
N SER A 702 4.04 -62.25 -42.86
CA SER A 702 4.42 -61.11 -42.01
C SER A 702 5.78 -60.47 -42.35
N SER A 703 6.34 -60.69 -43.54
CA SER A 703 7.63 -60.11 -43.95
C SER A 703 7.51 -58.81 -44.76
N ASP A 704 6.40 -58.61 -45.47
CA ASP A 704 6.29 -57.47 -46.40
C ASP A 704 5.88 -56.16 -45.72
N LEU A 705 5.24 -56.24 -44.55
CA LEU A 705 4.79 -55.06 -43.81
C LEU A 705 5.94 -54.24 -43.22
N CYS A 706 7.00 -54.87 -42.70
CA CYS A 706 8.20 -54.13 -42.25
C CYS A 706 8.96 -53.50 -43.44
N ALA A 707 8.96 -54.14 -44.61
CA ALA A 707 9.61 -53.62 -45.80
C ALA A 707 8.86 -52.41 -46.39
N ILE A 708 7.52 -52.42 -46.39
CA ILE A 708 6.70 -51.31 -46.89
C ILE A 708 6.74 -50.11 -45.93
N VAL A 709 6.69 -50.35 -44.62
CA VAL A 709 6.78 -49.30 -43.59
C VAL A 709 8.18 -48.69 -43.53
N GLY A 710 9.24 -49.52 -43.59
CA GLY A 710 10.64 -49.07 -43.59
C GLY A 710 10.98 -48.21 -44.81
N LEU A 711 10.53 -48.58 -46.02
CA LEU A 711 10.63 -47.78 -47.24
C LEU A 711 10.02 -46.39 -47.09
N THR A 712 8.84 -46.32 -46.50
CA THR A 712 8.08 -45.08 -46.33
C THR A 712 8.81 -44.13 -45.38
N TRP A 713 9.42 -44.65 -44.32
CA TRP A 713 10.14 -43.83 -43.34
C TRP A 713 11.55 -43.47 -43.77
N LEU A 714 12.25 -44.34 -44.52
CA LEU A 714 13.52 -43.99 -45.15
C LEU A 714 13.35 -42.76 -46.06
N LYS A 715 12.30 -42.71 -46.88
CA LYS A 715 11.97 -41.52 -47.70
C LYS A 715 11.57 -40.29 -46.87
N ARG A 716 11.29 -40.41 -45.57
CA ARG A 716 10.86 -39.29 -44.71
C ARG A 716 12.00 -38.75 -43.83
N GLY A 717 12.91 -39.63 -43.39
CA GLY A 717 13.88 -39.34 -42.32
C GLY A 717 15.09 -38.49 -42.72
N THR A 718 15.62 -38.60 -43.95
CA THR A 718 16.75 -37.79 -44.42
C THR A 718 16.64 -37.44 -45.91
N SER A 719 17.23 -36.33 -46.33
CA SER A 719 17.23 -35.89 -47.73
C SER A 719 17.96 -36.86 -48.68
N ILE A 720 18.98 -37.57 -48.19
CA ILE A 720 19.73 -38.57 -48.98
C ILE A 720 18.80 -39.70 -49.46
N PHE A 721 17.97 -40.24 -48.57
CA PHE A 721 17.12 -41.38 -48.91
C PHE A 721 15.91 -40.98 -49.76
N GLN A 722 15.45 -39.73 -49.68
CA GLN A 722 14.36 -39.21 -50.52
C GLN A 722 14.64 -39.34 -52.02
N HIS A 723 15.89 -39.14 -52.41
CA HIS A 723 16.29 -39.04 -53.82
C HIS A 723 16.93 -40.36 -54.30
N MET A 724 16.90 -41.41 -53.49
CA MET A 724 17.62 -42.65 -53.74
C MET A 724 16.75 -43.60 -54.55
N ASP A 725 17.39 -44.40 -55.40
CA ASP A 725 16.68 -45.37 -56.21
C ASP A 725 15.86 -46.31 -55.32
N GLU A 726 14.60 -46.49 -55.69
CA GLU A 726 13.64 -47.24 -54.89
C GLU A 726 14.03 -48.72 -54.73
N GLU A 727 14.78 -49.28 -55.69
CA GLU A 727 15.33 -50.64 -55.56
C GLU A 727 16.41 -50.73 -54.48
N VAL A 728 17.23 -49.69 -54.34
CA VAL A 728 18.23 -49.62 -53.25
C VAL A 728 17.52 -49.46 -51.91
N LEU A 729 16.49 -48.61 -51.83
CA LEU A 729 15.69 -48.42 -50.62
C LEU A 729 14.94 -49.69 -50.21
N LYS A 730 14.46 -50.50 -51.17
CA LYS A 730 13.87 -51.81 -50.90
C LYS A 730 14.87 -52.75 -50.24
N VAL A 731 16.11 -52.77 -50.71
CA VAL A 731 17.17 -53.61 -50.14
C VAL A 731 17.56 -53.12 -48.74
N ILE A 732 17.70 -51.80 -48.55
CA ILE A 732 17.94 -51.20 -47.22
C ILE A 732 16.81 -51.58 -46.27
N SER A 733 15.56 -51.45 -46.72
CA SER A 733 14.39 -51.76 -45.89
C SER A 733 14.28 -53.23 -45.52
N LYS A 734 14.83 -54.16 -46.31
CA LYS A 734 14.90 -55.59 -45.96
C LYS A 734 15.94 -55.89 -44.88
N HIS A 735 16.96 -55.05 -44.73
CA HIS A 735 18.02 -55.22 -43.73
C HIS A 735 17.70 -54.48 -42.41
N LEU A 736 16.64 -53.66 -42.36
CA LEU A 736 16.17 -53.02 -41.13
C LEU A 736 15.60 -54.06 -40.15
N LYS A 737 16.08 -54.02 -38.91
CA LYS A 737 15.60 -54.89 -37.83
C LYS A 737 14.86 -54.08 -36.78
N LEU A 738 13.66 -54.53 -36.40
CA LEU A 738 12.91 -53.92 -35.31
C LEU A 738 13.48 -54.37 -33.96
N MET A 739 13.96 -53.40 -33.19
CA MET A 739 14.50 -53.56 -31.85
C MET A 739 13.60 -52.84 -30.85
N SER A 740 13.56 -53.33 -29.61
CA SER A 740 12.87 -52.65 -28.51
C SER A 740 13.85 -52.34 -27.39
N TYR A 741 13.85 -51.09 -26.93
CA TYR A 741 14.69 -50.60 -25.85
C TYR A 741 13.83 -50.30 -24.63
N SER A 742 14.27 -50.78 -23.47
CA SER A 742 13.59 -50.49 -22.20
C SER A 742 13.81 -49.05 -21.76
N GLU A 743 12.93 -48.55 -20.91
CA GLU A 743 13.02 -47.21 -20.31
C GLU A 743 14.39 -46.99 -19.64
N ASP A 744 14.85 -45.74 -19.66
CA ASP A 744 16.13 -45.28 -19.06
C ASP A 744 17.42 -45.89 -19.66
N THR A 745 17.36 -46.49 -20.86
CA THR A 745 18.54 -47.03 -21.54
C THR A 745 19.19 -46.04 -22.52
N TYR A 746 20.53 -46.05 -22.57
CA TYR A 746 21.30 -45.31 -23.57
C TYR A 746 21.41 -46.15 -24.84
N VAL A 747 20.91 -45.60 -25.95
CA VAL A 747 20.95 -46.23 -27.28
C VAL A 747 22.24 -45.86 -28.01
N VAL A 748 22.72 -44.63 -27.85
CA VAL A 748 24.01 -44.14 -28.38
C VAL A 748 24.67 -43.25 -27.32
N ARG A 749 25.99 -43.37 -27.14
CA ARG A 749 26.79 -42.44 -26.32
C ARG A 749 27.61 -41.54 -27.23
N GLU A 750 27.88 -40.31 -26.81
CA GLU A 750 28.57 -39.27 -27.58
C GLU A 750 30.07 -39.59 -27.65
N ASN A 751 30.70 -39.30 -28.79
CA ASN A 751 32.09 -39.60 -29.10
C ASN A 751 32.45 -41.09 -29.21
N GLU A 752 31.49 -42.02 -29.07
CA GLU A 752 31.68 -43.43 -29.38
C GLU A 752 31.52 -43.70 -30.90
N PRO A 753 32.17 -44.73 -31.46
CA PRO A 753 32.01 -45.08 -32.87
C PRO A 753 30.55 -45.43 -33.17
N LEU A 754 29.99 -44.81 -34.21
CA LEU A 754 28.59 -44.96 -34.59
C LEU A 754 28.38 -46.26 -35.38
N GLU A 755 28.07 -47.34 -34.67
CA GLU A 755 27.94 -48.69 -35.24
C GLU A 755 26.61 -48.93 -35.98
N ASN A 756 25.56 -48.17 -35.66
CA ASN A 756 24.23 -48.36 -36.22
C ASN A 756 23.55 -47.02 -36.50
N MET A 757 22.64 -47.01 -37.47
CA MET A 757 21.66 -45.93 -37.67
C MET A 757 20.27 -46.39 -37.23
N PHE A 758 19.44 -45.43 -36.81
CA PHE A 758 18.19 -45.68 -36.10
C PHE A 758 17.03 -44.88 -36.71
N ILE A 759 15.84 -45.49 -36.75
CA ILE A 759 14.58 -44.81 -37.08
C ILE A 759 13.58 -45.08 -35.97
N PHE A 760 13.06 -44.03 -35.35
CA PHE A 760 12.12 -44.19 -34.24
C PHE A 760 10.72 -44.57 -34.76
N VAL A 761 10.15 -45.63 -34.19
CA VAL A 761 8.95 -46.32 -34.71
C VAL A 761 7.72 -46.08 -33.83
N GLY A 762 7.94 -45.62 -32.59
CA GLY A 762 6.91 -45.42 -31.58
C GLY A 762 7.21 -46.17 -30.29
N GLY A 763 6.43 -45.88 -29.25
CA GLY A 763 6.71 -46.28 -27.87
C GLY A 763 7.19 -45.07 -27.05
N SER A 764 7.95 -45.34 -25.99
CA SER A 764 8.47 -44.32 -25.08
C SER A 764 9.38 -43.31 -25.76
N SER A 765 9.29 -42.05 -25.34
CA SER A 765 9.94 -40.91 -26.00
C SER A 765 11.46 -41.04 -25.98
N MET A 766 12.14 -40.72 -27.09
CA MET A 766 13.60 -40.71 -27.16
C MET A 766 14.11 -39.29 -27.22
N SER A 767 15.28 -39.02 -26.66
CA SER A 767 15.88 -37.68 -26.69
C SER A 767 17.37 -37.70 -26.92
N THR A 768 17.88 -36.65 -27.57
CA THR A 768 19.30 -36.47 -27.86
C THR A 768 19.91 -35.35 -27.02
N GLU A 769 21.09 -35.56 -26.42
CA GLU A 769 21.81 -34.60 -25.59
C GLU A 769 23.29 -34.52 -26.01
N SER A 770 23.90 -33.32 -26.01
CA SER A 770 25.33 -33.14 -26.35
C SER A 770 26.09 -32.41 -25.24
N ALA A 771 27.23 -32.96 -24.85
CA ALA A 771 28.09 -32.47 -23.76
C ALA A 771 28.68 -31.06 -24.03
N HIS A 772 28.72 -30.62 -25.29
CA HIS A 772 29.23 -29.29 -25.65
C HIS A 772 28.19 -28.16 -25.50
N ARG A 773 26.90 -28.48 -25.32
CA ARG A 773 25.82 -27.52 -25.00
C ARG A 773 24.74 -28.20 -24.13
N PRO A 774 24.91 -28.24 -22.79
CA PRO A 774 24.08 -29.03 -21.86
C PRO A 774 22.64 -28.51 -21.62
N PHE A 775 22.11 -27.61 -22.46
CA PHE A 775 20.79 -27.00 -22.26
C PHE A 775 19.80 -27.24 -23.42
N LYS A 776 20.12 -28.09 -24.40
CA LYS A 776 19.24 -28.35 -25.55
C LYS A 776 19.03 -29.85 -25.78
N VAL A 777 18.02 -30.40 -25.12
CA VAL A 777 17.52 -31.76 -25.33
C VAL A 777 16.49 -31.75 -26.46
N LYS A 778 16.74 -32.48 -27.56
CA LYS A 778 15.77 -32.63 -28.67
C LYS A 778 15.02 -33.95 -28.49
N SER A 779 13.70 -33.89 -28.38
CA SER A 779 12.85 -35.09 -28.39
C SER A 779 12.66 -35.61 -29.82
N LEU A 780 12.93 -36.89 -30.04
CA LEU A 780 12.73 -37.59 -31.31
C LEU A 780 11.28 -38.10 -31.40
N GLY A 781 10.58 -37.68 -32.44
CA GLY A 781 9.22 -38.10 -32.78
C GLY A 781 9.20 -39.32 -33.71
N ILE A 782 8.02 -39.94 -33.85
CA ILE A 782 7.84 -41.15 -34.68
C ILE A 782 8.17 -40.82 -36.15
N GLY A 783 9.11 -41.57 -36.71
CA GLY A 783 9.66 -41.38 -38.05
C GLY A 783 10.97 -40.57 -38.08
N ASP A 784 11.42 -40.03 -36.95
CA ASP A 784 12.69 -39.31 -36.88
C ASP A 784 13.88 -40.27 -37.01
N PHE A 785 14.89 -39.82 -37.75
CA PHE A 785 16.10 -40.57 -38.07
C PHE A 785 17.27 -40.08 -37.19
N TYR A 786 18.16 -41.00 -36.81
CA TYR A 786 19.42 -40.68 -36.12
C TYR A 786 20.56 -41.53 -36.68
N GLY A 787 21.62 -40.88 -37.13
CA GLY A 787 22.83 -41.52 -37.66
C GLY A 787 23.22 -41.05 -39.06
N GLU A 788 22.87 -39.82 -39.39
CA GLU A 788 23.09 -39.19 -40.70
C GLU A 788 24.57 -39.18 -41.02
N ASP A 789 25.41 -38.92 -40.03
CA ASP A 789 26.86 -38.93 -40.15
C ASP A 789 27.40 -40.27 -40.67
N LEU A 790 26.79 -41.40 -40.30
CA LEU A 790 27.17 -42.72 -40.81
C LEU A 790 26.83 -42.86 -42.30
N VAL A 791 25.67 -42.35 -42.72
CA VAL A 791 25.22 -42.37 -44.12
C VAL A 791 26.07 -41.43 -44.98
N TYR A 792 26.31 -40.21 -44.51
CA TYR A 792 27.17 -39.23 -45.18
C TYR A 792 28.63 -39.71 -45.27
N TRP A 793 29.13 -40.36 -44.22
CA TRP A 793 30.47 -40.95 -44.21
C TRP A 793 30.62 -42.04 -45.28
N VAL A 794 29.69 -43.01 -45.36
CA VAL A 794 29.74 -44.08 -46.37
C VAL A 794 29.59 -43.52 -47.80
N THR A 795 28.70 -42.54 -48.01
CA THR A 795 28.43 -41.96 -49.34
C THR A 795 29.56 -41.08 -49.87
N ASN A 796 30.18 -40.24 -49.04
CA ASN A 796 31.29 -39.37 -49.47
C ASN A 796 32.60 -40.16 -49.70
N TRP A 797 32.82 -41.24 -48.94
CA TRP A 797 34.00 -42.09 -49.11
C TRP A 797 33.93 -42.94 -50.39
N THR A 798 32.74 -43.41 -50.75
CA THR A 798 32.53 -44.18 -52.00
C THR A 798 32.70 -43.37 -53.27
N ALA A 799 32.54 -42.04 -53.20
CA ALA A 799 32.84 -41.11 -54.29
C ALA A 799 34.34 -40.93 -54.57
N SER A 800 35.21 -41.28 -53.60
CA SER A 800 36.64 -40.97 -53.66
C SER A 800 37.59 -42.17 -53.49
N HIS A 801 37.17 -43.32 -52.93
CA HIS A 801 38.06 -44.43 -52.56
C HIS A 801 37.42 -45.83 -52.68
N THR A 802 38.15 -46.87 -53.09
CA THR A 802 37.59 -48.22 -53.34
C THR A 802 37.28 -49.07 -52.10
N ASN A 803 38.03 -48.92 -51.00
CA ASN A 803 37.83 -49.68 -49.74
C ASN A 803 37.36 -48.76 -48.60
N PHE A 804 36.56 -49.29 -47.67
CA PHE A 804 36.10 -48.55 -46.49
C PHE A 804 37.18 -48.47 -45.40
N PRO A 805 37.26 -47.37 -44.61
CA PRO A 805 38.15 -47.27 -43.46
C PRO A 805 37.73 -48.20 -42.31
N ASP A 806 38.69 -48.70 -41.54
CA ASP A 806 38.43 -49.50 -40.33
C ASP A 806 37.79 -48.69 -39.19
N LYS A 807 37.95 -47.35 -39.21
CA LYS A 807 37.45 -46.46 -38.15
C LYS A 807 36.15 -45.77 -38.58
N LEU A 808 35.08 -46.03 -37.84
CA LEU A 808 33.75 -45.42 -38.01
C LEU A 808 33.72 -43.95 -37.54
N PRO A 809 32.77 -43.12 -38.05
CA PRO A 809 32.55 -41.78 -37.53
C PRO A 809 32.10 -41.84 -36.06
N SER A 810 32.54 -40.86 -35.28
CA SER A 810 32.12 -40.71 -33.89
C SER A 810 30.73 -40.07 -33.82
N SER A 811 29.90 -40.53 -32.90
CA SER A 811 28.58 -39.93 -32.62
C SER A 811 28.71 -38.50 -32.10
N THR A 812 27.84 -37.60 -32.57
CA THR A 812 27.83 -36.19 -32.20
C THR A 812 26.98 -35.86 -30.98
N SER A 813 26.18 -36.82 -30.50
CA SER A 813 25.31 -36.68 -29.33
C SER A 813 24.98 -38.04 -28.69
N GLU A 814 24.56 -38.02 -27.43
CA GLU A 814 23.99 -39.18 -26.74
C GLU A 814 22.50 -39.29 -27.08
N VAL A 815 21.98 -40.53 -27.17
CA VAL A 815 20.56 -40.81 -27.38
C VAL A 815 20.07 -41.70 -26.24
N LYS A 816 19.06 -41.24 -25.51
CA LYS A 816 18.50 -41.94 -24.35
C LYS A 816 16.99 -42.10 -24.45
N VAL A 817 16.49 -43.25 -24.01
CA VAL A 817 15.05 -43.53 -23.87
C VAL A 817 14.53 -42.85 -22.60
N GLY A 818 13.46 -42.08 -22.74
CA GLY A 818 12.77 -41.36 -21.68
C GLY A 818 12.08 -42.30 -20.67
N ILE A 819 11.72 -41.72 -19.52
CA ILE A 819 10.97 -42.42 -18.47
C ILE A 819 9.52 -41.94 -18.56
N ASP A 820 8.75 -42.58 -19.43
CA ASP A 820 7.32 -42.40 -19.59
C ASP A 820 6.63 -43.77 -19.52
N ASN A 821 5.52 -43.87 -18.77
CA ASN A 821 4.78 -45.12 -18.47
C ASN A 821 4.10 -45.77 -19.70
N THR A 822 4.67 -45.58 -20.89
CA THR A 822 4.16 -45.93 -22.21
C THR A 822 4.75 -47.23 -22.78
N GLY A 823 5.71 -47.86 -22.10
CA GLY A 823 6.30 -49.17 -22.48
C GLY A 823 7.69 -49.06 -23.12
N ASN A 824 8.12 -50.08 -23.89
CA ASN A 824 9.44 -50.05 -24.55
C ASN A 824 9.42 -49.17 -25.81
N ALA A 825 10.53 -48.49 -26.10
CA ALA A 825 10.73 -47.75 -27.35
C ALA A 825 11.03 -48.71 -28.51
N GLY A 826 10.21 -48.70 -29.56
CA GLY A 826 10.42 -49.43 -30.80
C GLY A 826 11.31 -48.64 -31.76
N VAL A 827 12.39 -49.26 -32.23
CA VAL A 827 13.41 -48.63 -33.09
C VAL A 827 13.77 -49.58 -34.23
N LEU A 828 13.76 -49.09 -35.48
CA LEU A 828 14.32 -49.84 -36.62
C LEU A 828 15.81 -49.53 -36.72
N VAL A 829 16.64 -50.56 -36.80
CA VAL A 829 18.11 -50.47 -36.76
C VAL A 829 18.72 -51.04 -38.04
N LEU A 830 19.69 -50.33 -38.61
CA LEU A 830 20.60 -50.83 -39.64
C LEU A 830 22.05 -50.71 -39.17
N SER A 831 22.82 -51.79 -39.26
CA SER A 831 24.24 -51.79 -38.86
C SER A 831 25.14 -51.18 -39.92
N ALA A 832 26.29 -50.63 -39.50
CA ALA A 832 27.29 -50.09 -40.39
C ALA A 832 27.82 -51.15 -41.36
N ASP A 833 27.90 -52.42 -40.96
CA ASP A 833 28.38 -53.49 -41.83
C ASP A 833 27.32 -53.92 -42.86
N ASP A 834 26.05 -53.97 -42.46
CA ASP A 834 24.94 -54.15 -43.41
C ASP A 834 24.90 -53.00 -44.43
N LEU A 835 25.11 -51.76 -43.96
CA LEU A 835 25.17 -50.59 -44.83
C LEU A 835 26.38 -50.64 -45.78
N LYS A 836 27.58 -50.99 -45.30
CA LYS A 836 28.78 -51.19 -46.15
C LYS A 836 28.55 -52.27 -47.21
N SER A 837 27.86 -53.36 -46.85
CA SER A 837 27.51 -54.44 -47.77
C SER A 837 26.59 -53.92 -48.88
N ILE A 838 25.50 -53.23 -48.50
CA ILE A 838 24.54 -52.64 -49.44
C ILE A 838 25.23 -51.62 -50.35
N VAL A 839 26.07 -50.74 -49.81
CA VAL A 839 26.76 -49.74 -50.63
C VAL A 839 27.81 -50.38 -51.56
N SER A 840 28.44 -51.49 -51.14
CA SER A 840 29.33 -52.25 -52.02
C SER A 840 28.59 -52.86 -53.21
N GLU A 841 27.36 -53.34 -52.98
CA GLU A 841 26.49 -53.90 -54.01
C GLU A 841 25.91 -52.81 -54.94
N PHE A 842 25.50 -51.66 -54.39
CA PHE A 842 24.78 -50.59 -55.12
C PHE A 842 25.60 -49.31 -55.35
N ARG A 843 26.93 -49.43 -55.39
CA ARG A 843 27.89 -48.31 -55.35
C ARG A 843 27.60 -47.15 -56.31
N TRP A 844 27.17 -47.44 -57.53
CA TRP A 844 26.86 -46.43 -58.56
C TRP A 844 25.68 -45.51 -58.18
N HIS A 845 24.68 -46.03 -57.48
CA HIS A 845 23.49 -45.25 -57.11
C HIS A 845 23.79 -44.18 -56.05
N PHE A 846 24.74 -44.46 -55.16
CA PHE A 846 25.20 -43.50 -54.15
C PHE A 846 26.07 -42.38 -54.75
N PHE A 847 26.76 -42.63 -55.88
CA PHE A 847 27.58 -41.64 -56.58
C PHE A 847 26.77 -40.55 -57.28
N LYS A 848 25.54 -40.88 -57.73
CA LYS A 848 24.70 -39.99 -58.55
C LYS A 848 24.07 -38.83 -57.77
N GLN A 849 23.94 -38.97 -56.45
CA GLN A 849 23.27 -37.99 -55.60
C GLN A 849 24.17 -36.82 -55.16
N THR A 850 25.48 -36.94 -55.29
CA THR A 850 26.46 -35.95 -54.81
C THR A 850 27.19 -35.19 -55.92
N ALA A 851 26.83 -35.39 -57.20
CA ALA A 851 27.58 -34.85 -58.35
C ALA A 851 26.94 -33.61 -59.01
N LEU A 852 27.76 -32.55 -59.15
CA LEU A 852 27.59 -31.28 -59.89
C LEU A 852 27.07 -31.45 -61.33
N PRO A 853 26.52 -30.39 -61.98
CA PRO A 853 26.14 -30.46 -63.39
C PRO A 853 27.38 -30.67 -64.25
N VAL A 854 27.32 -31.73 -65.03
CA VAL A 854 28.32 -32.10 -66.01
C VAL A 854 27.72 -31.80 -67.38
N ASN A 855 28.46 -31.13 -68.26
CA ASN A 855 28.00 -30.95 -69.63
C ASN A 855 27.95 -32.31 -70.37
N SER A 856 27.35 -32.33 -71.56
CA SER A 856 27.03 -33.56 -72.32
C SER A 856 28.23 -34.46 -72.69
N GLU A 857 29.47 -34.06 -72.36
CA GLU A 857 30.69 -34.84 -72.56
C GLU A 857 31.37 -35.32 -71.27
N GLY A 858 30.76 -35.11 -70.10
CA GLY A 858 31.36 -35.60 -68.85
C GLY A 858 32.33 -34.60 -68.17
N LYS A 859 32.32 -33.31 -68.54
CA LYS A 859 33.14 -32.25 -67.88
C LYS A 859 32.29 -31.19 -67.14
N LEU A 860 32.75 -30.80 -65.95
CA LEU A 860 32.13 -29.78 -65.08
C LEU A 860 32.07 -28.40 -65.76
N SER A 861 30.94 -27.69 -65.67
CA SER A 861 30.80 -26.31 -66.19
C SER A 861 31.54 -25.27 -65.35
N THR A 862 32.26 -24.36 -66.01
CA THR A 862 33.01 -23.24 -65.39
C THR A 862 32.06 -22.12 -64.93
N PHE A 863 32.18 -21.69 -63.67
CA PHE A 863 31.40 -20.62 -63.03
C PHE A 863 31.56 -19.25 -63.73
N ASP A 864 30.45 -18.53 -64.01
CA ASP A 864 30.42 -17.17 -64.57
C ASP A 864 29.92 -16.13 -63.54
N PRO A 865 30.80 -15.27 -62.98
CA PRO A 865 30.42 -14.33 -61.94
C PRO A 865 29.49 -13.19 -62.38
N LEU A 866 29.47 -12.84 -63.68
CA LEU A 866 28.66 -11.72 -64.18
C LEU A 866 27.16 -12.09 -64.19
N ALA A 867 26.86 -13.33 -64.57
CA ALA A 867 25.51 -13.89 -64.52
C ALA A 867 24.96 -13.89 -63.08
N THR A 868 25.76 -14.35 -62.10
CA THR A 868 25.33 -14.38 -60.69
C THR A 868 25.08 -12.99 -60.12
N LEU A 869 25.87 -11.97 -60.50
CA LEU A 869 25.63 -10.58 -60.07
C LEU A 869 24.31 -10.01 -60.61
N SER A 870 23.90 -10.38 -61.82
CA SER A 870 22.64 -9.94 -62.42
C SER A 870 21.40 -10.56 -61.77
N GLU A 871 21.57 -11.68 -61.07
CA GLU A 871 20.48 -12.34 -60.34
C GLU A 871 20.25 -11.75 -58.95
N VAL A 872 21.15 -10.89 -58.45
CA VAL A 872 21.01 -10.23 -57.15
C VAL A 872 19.89 -9.17 -57.22
N PRO A 873 18.76 -9.32 -56.51
CA PRO A 873 17.58 -8.47 -56.68
C PRO A 873 17.85 -6.97 -56.52
N GLU A 874 18.75 -6.59 -55.61
CA GLU A 874 19.09 -5.19 -55.34
C GLU A 874 20.01 -4.57 -56.41
N LEU A 875 20.68 -5.39 -57.22
CA LEU A 875 21.54 -4.95 -58.33
C LEU A 875 20.86 -5.08 -59.70
N GLN A 876 19.72 -5.77 -59.79
CA GLN A 876 18.93 -5.92 -61.02
C GLN A 876 18.50 -4.58 -61.65
N ALA A 877 18.37 -3.52 -60.85
CA ALA A 877 17.99 -2.19 -61.32
C ALA A 877 19.16 -1.37 -61.91
N MET A 878 20.39 -1.88 -61.84
CA MET A 878 21.57 -1.21 -62.39
C MET A 878 21.68 -1.43 -63.89
N ASP A 879 22.20 -0.43 -64.60
CA ASP A 879 22.54 -0.59 -65.99
C ASP A 879 23.75 -1.54 -66.15
N GLN A 880 23.81 -2.19 -67.31
CA GLN A 880 24.81 -3.23 -67.58
C GLN A 880 26.26 -2.72 -67.43
N LYS A 881 26.50 -1.43 -67.70
CA LYS A 881 27.82 -0.81 -67.56
C LYS A 881 28.28 -0.74 -66.09
N THR A 882 27.36 -0.48 -65.16
CA THR A 882 27.65 -0.44 -63.72
C THR A 882 27.87 -1.85 -63.17
N LEU A 883 27.10 -2.84 -63.62
CA LEU A 883 27.32 -4.26 -63.28
C LEU A 883 28.69 -4.78 -63.72
N GLU A 884 29.15 -4.40 -64.91
CA GLU A 884 30.51 -4.72 -65.37
C GLU A 884 31.61 -4.08 -64.51
N GLU A 885 31.37 -2.89 -63.96
CA GLU A 885 32.32 -2.19 -63.08
C GLU A 885 32.37 -2.81 -61.68
N ILE A 886 31.22 -3.29 -61.18
CA ILE A 886 31.14 -4.10 -59.95
C ILE A 886 31.90 -5.42 -60.13
N HIS A 887 31.71 -6.09 -61.26
CA HIS A 887 32.42 -7.34 -61.57
C HIS A 887 33.94 -7.15 -61.58
N ARG A 888 34.44 -6.04 -62.15
CA ARG A 888 35.88 -5.70 -62.11
C ARG A 888 36.42 -5.42 -60.69
N SER A 889 35.53 -5.15 -59.73
CA SER A 889 35.89 -4.82 -58.35
C SER A 889 35.88 -6.04 -57.40
N LEU A 890 35.54 -7.23 -57.90
CA LEU A 890 35.52 -8.48 -57.12
C LEU A 890 36.94 -9.04 -56.88
N ILE A 891 37.19 -9.57 -55.67
CA ILE A 891 38.49 -10.10 -55.23
C ILE A 891 38.36 -11.59 -54.85
N PRO A 892 39.14 -12.52 -55.43
CA PRO A 892 39.11 -13.94 -55.05
C PRO A 892 39.82 -14.22 -53.71
N MET A 893 39.28 -15.16 -52.91
CA MET A 893 39.78 -15.65 -51.62
C MET A 893 39.52 -17.16 -51.42
N ARG A 894 40.27 -17.79 -50.52
CA ARG A 894 40.10 -19.19 -50.09
C ARG A 894 39.92 -19.30 -48.58
N TYR A 895 39.05 -20.21 -48.15
CA TYR A 895 38.71 -20.52 -46.76
C TYR A 895 38.82 -22.02 -46.51
N ASN A 896 39.19 -22.44 -45.30
CA ASN A 896 39.21 -23.85 -44.89
C ASN A 896 38.74 -23.96 -43.45
N ASN A 897 37.59 -24.62 -43.19
CA ASN A 897 37.02 -24.78 -41.84
C ASN A 897 37.07 -23.50 -40.98
N THR A 898 36.81 -22.36 -41.62
CA THR A 898 36.91 -21.01 -41.04
C THR A 898 35.69 -20.17 -41.40
N PRO A 899 35.29 -19.21 -40.55
CA PRO A 899 34.15 -18.35 -40.85
C PRO A 899 34.38 -17.52 -42.11
N LEU A 900 33.42 -17.55 -43.05
CA LEU A 900 33.46 -16.71 -44.27
C LEU A 900 33.18 -15.23 -43.91
N LEU A 901 32.38 -15.00 -42.89
CA LEU A 901 32.11 -13.70 -42.27
C LEU A 901 32.40 -13.82 -40.77
N SER A 902 33.41 -13.11 -40.29
CA SER A 902 33.81 -13.16 -38.88
C SER A 902 33.39 -11.87 -38.16
N PRO A 903 32.75 -11.94 -36.99
CA PRO A 903 32.65 -10.79 -36.10
C PRO A 903 34.07 -10.42 -35.63
N LYS A 904 34.53 -9.20 -35.91
CA LYS A 904 35.79 -8.71 -35.31
C LYS A 904 35.66 -8.74 -33.79
N ASP A 905 36.67 -9.34 -33.17
CA ASP A 905 36.75 -9.71 -31.76
C ASP A 905 36.41 -8.61 -30.74
N GLU A 906 35.97 -9.11 -29.57
CA GLU A 906 35.83 -8.48 -28.25
C GLU A 906 34.61 -7.54 -28.01
N MET A 907 33.62 -8.15 -27.34
CA MET A 907 32.75 -7.58 -26.30
C MET A 907 32.66 -6.03 -26.26
N GLN A 908 31.51 -5.50 -26.72
CA GLN A 908 30.99 -4.12 -26.56
C GLN A 908 30.91 -3.18 -27.79
N ARG A 909 31.23 -3.60 -29.02
CA ARG A 909 30.73 -2.89 -30.22
C ARG A 909 30.26 -3.87 -31.28
N LEU A 910 29.03 -3.66 -31.76
CA LEU A 910 28.37 -4.50 -32.76
C LEU A 910 29.13 -4.46 -34.10
N PRO A 911 29.24 -5.60 -34.82
CA PRO A 911 30.08 -5.72 -36.02
C PRO A 911 29.47 -4.99 -37.22
N GLU A 912 30.24 -4.10 -37.85
CA GLU A 912 29.95 -3.56 -39.18
C GLU A 912 30.28 -4.63 -40.23
N LEU A 913 29.26 -5.20 -40.89
CA LEU A 913 29.47 -6.05 -42.07
C LEU A 913 30.07 -5.19 -43.18
N ASP A 914 31.32 -5.45 -43.56
CA ASP A 914 32.10 -4.60 -44.46
C ASP A 914 32.25 -5.16 -45.89
N LYS A 915 31.70 -6.35 -46.20
CA LYS A 915 31.91 -7.05 -47.50
C LYS A 915 30.72 -7.95 -47.90
N MET A 916 30.56 -8.16 -49.20
CA MET A 916 29.67 -9.17 -49.81
C MET A 916 30.52 -10.31 -50.40
N VAL A 917 30.10 -11.57 -50.24
CA VAL A 917 30.87 -12.78 -50.63
C VAL A 917 30.05 -13.64 -51.61
N LEU A 918 30.67 -14.12 -52.69
CA LEU A 918 30.13 -15.01 -53.71
C LEU A 918 30.90 -16.33 -53.70
N ILE A 919 30.24 -17.47 -53.51
CA ILE A 919 30.92 -18.78 -53.39
C ILE A 919 31.21 -19.36 -54.79
N VAL A 920 32.49 -19.65 -55.06
CA VAL A 920 33.03 -20.14 -56.35
C VAL A 920 33.40 -21.62 -56.33
N SER A 921 33.60 -22.23 -55.15
CA SER A 921 33.79 -23.68 -54.98
C SER A 921 33.72 -24.04 -53.48
N GLY A 922 33.29 -25.26 -53.13
CA GLY A 922 33.16 -25.73 -51.74
C GLY A 922 31.77 -25.51 -51.13
N VAL A 923 31.61 -25.84 -49.83
CA VAL A 923 30.35 -25.74 -49.09
C VAL A 923 30.50 -24.83 -47.88
N ALA A 924 29.56 -23.91 -47.68
CA ALA A 924 29.47 -23.11 -46.46
C ALA A 924 28.22 -23.51 -45.68
N SER A 925 28.30 -23.72 -44.36
CA SER A 925 27.12 -23.92 -43.52
C SER A 925 26.74 -22.65 -42.78
N LEU A 926 25.45 -22.34 -42.75
CA LEU A 926 24.88 -21.30 -41.88
C LEU A 926 24.87 -21.80 -40.44
N VAL A 927 25.52 -21.06 -39.55
CA VAL A 927 25.54 -21.34 -38.11
C VAL A 927 24.73 -20.25 -37.41
N GLY A 928 23.45 -20.54 -37.18
CA GLY A 928 22.57 -19.65 -36.42
C GLY A 928 22.73 -19.82 -34.91
N ILE A 929 22.61 -18.73 -34.15
CA ILE A 929 22.69 -18.76 -32.67
C ILE A 929 21.56 -19.65 -32.08
N GLU A 930 20.42 -19.75 -32.78
CA GLU A 930 19.25 -20.48 -32.31
C GLU A 930 19.13 -21.92 -32.83
N GLY A 931 20.19 -22.53 -33.38
CA GLY A 931 20.22 -23.97 -33.69
C GLY A 931 18.98 -24.48 -34.44
N GLY A 932 18.63 -23.78 -35.53
CA GLY A 932 17.82 -24.33 -36.61
C GLY A 932 18.64 -25.31 -37.46
N GLU A 933 17.98 -25.94 -38.45
CA GLU A 933 18.63 -26.80 -39.44
C GLU A 933 19.89 -26.12 -40.00
N ARG A 934 21.00 -26.86 -40.09
CA ARG A 934 22.19 -26.35 -40.79
C ARG A 934 21.82 -26.22 -42.27
N GLU A 935 21.61 -24.99 -42.72
CA GLU A 935 21.49 -24.72 -44.15
C GLU A 935 22.89 -24.74 -44.77
N TYR A 936 23.09 -25.61 -45.76
CA TYR A 936 24.33 -25.70 -46.52
C TYR A 936 24.16 -24.87 -47.81
N SER A 937 25.03 -23.89 -47.99
CA SER A 937 25.14 -23.07 -49.19
C SER A 937 26.25 -23.60 -50.10
N TYR A 938 25.93 -23.71 -51.39
CA TYR A 938 26.77 -24.33 -52.41
C TYR A 938 27.29 -23.29 -53.43
N LEU A 939 28.04 -23.79 -54.41
CA LEU A 939 28.55 -23.07 -55.59
C LEU A 939 27.49 -22.14 -56.23
N GLY A 940 27.80 -20.84 -56.34
CA GLY A 940 26.96 -19.81 -56.96
C GLY A 940 26.01 -19.06 -56.01
N ALA A 941 25.96 -19.43 -54.74
CA ALA A 941 25.26 -18.64 -53.72
C ALA A 941 26.06 -17.36 -53.34
N TYR A 942 25.36 -16.28 -53.03
CA TYR A 942 25.94 -15.06 -52.47
C TYR A 942 25.49 -14.82 -51.03
N VAL A 943 26.38 -14.27 -50.21
CA VAL A 943 26.16 -14.01 -48.78
C VAL A 943 26.40 -12.52 -48.52
N GLY A 944 25.42 -11.84 -47.88
CA GLY A 944 25.52 -10.41 -47.54
C GLY A 944 24.30 -9.52 -47.90
N ASN A 945 23.12 -10.07 -48.22
CA ASN A 945 21.91 -9.30 -48.61
C ASN A 945 21.56 -8.14 -47.63
N ILE A 946 21.87 -8.30 -46.34
CA ILE A 946 21.61 -7.30 -45.29
C ILE A 946 22.46 -6.02 -45.49
N VAL A 947 23.65 -6.11 -46.10
CA VAL A 947 24.49 -4.94 -46.44
C VAL A 947 23.80 -4.06 -47.50
N LEU A 948 23.03 -4.65 -48.40
CA LEU A 948 22.27 -3.95 -49.45
C LEU A 948 20.97 -3.30 -48.92
N LYS A 949 20.33 -3.90 -47.91
CA LYS A 949 19.08 -3.38 -47.32
C LYS A 949 19.28 -2.39 -46.16
N GLY A 950 20.50 -2.29 -45.62
CA GLY A 950 20.75 -1.69 -44.31
C GLY A 950 21.16 -0.20 -44.26
N LEU A 951 21.22 0.53 -45.37
CA LEU A 951 21.68 1.93 -45.38
C LEU A 951 20.58 2.88 -44.86
N ARG A 952 20.74 3.41 -43.63
CA ARG A 952 19.97 4.60 -43.21
C ARG A 952 20.40 5.82 -44.04
N PRO A 953 19.53 6.86 -44.22
CA PRO A 953 19.86 8.09 -44.96
C PRO A 953 21.12 8.84 -44.45
N ASN A 954 21.58 8.48 -43.25
CA ASN A 954 22.70 9.03 -42.50
C ASN A 954 23.93 8.10 -42.45
N GLY A 955 23.95 7.00 -43.19
CA GLY A 955 25.16 6.20 -43.46
C GLY A 955 25.52 5.10 -42.44
N SER A 956 24.58 4.59 -41.63
CA SER A 956 24.83 3.50 -40.66
C SER A 956 24.07 2.21 -41.01
N PHE A 957 24.68 1.03 -40.80
CA PHE A 957 24.15 -0.31 -41.12
C PHE A 957 23.40 -1.01 -39.96
N TYR A 958 22.54 -2.01 -40.28
CA TYR A 958 21.89 -2.92 -39.33
C TYR A 958 22.84 -4.05 -38.84
N THR A 959 22.60 -4.58 -37.64
CA THR A 959 23.40 -5.64 -36.99
C THR A 959 22.69 -6.99 -37.07
N CYS A 960 23.38 -8.09 -37.42
CA CYS A 960 22.81 -9.45 -37.49
C CYS A 960 23.62 -10.45 -36.63
N PRO A 961 23.00 -11.46 -35.98
CA PRO A 961 23.69 -12.42 -35.09
C PRO A 961 24.21 -13.70 -35.76
N ASP A 962 23.86 -13.99 -37.02
CA ASP A 962 24.20 -15.26 -37.68
C ASP A 962 25.48 -15.17 -38.53
N TRP A 963 26.27 -16.25 -38.61
CA TRP A 963 27.49 -16.32 -39.44
C TRP A 963 27.58 -17.60 -40.28
N PHE A 964 28.41 -17.55 -41.33
CA PHE A 964 28.65 -18.67 -42.24
C PHE A 964 30.05 -19.25 -42.03
N GLU A 965 30.17 -20.57 -42.02
CA GLU A 965 31.43 -21.30 -41.83
C GLU A 965 31.72 -22.23 -43.01
N ALA A 966 32.98 -22.28 -43.44
CA ALA A 966 33.42 -23.20 -44.50
C ALA A 966 33.40 -24.64 -43.99
N VAL A 967 32.83 -25.57 -44.76
CA VAL A 967 32.86 -27.01 -44.49
C VAL A 967 33.88 -27.63 -45.45
N GLY A 968 35.11 -27.80 -44.98
CA GLY A 968 36.28 -28.11 -45.80
C GLY A 968 36.85 -26.87 -46.49
N GLU A 969 37.50 -27.06 -47.64
CA GLU A 969 38.07 -25.98 -48.45
C GLU A 969 37.02 -25.32 -49.36
N VAL A 970 36.97 -23.97 -49.34
CA VAL A 970 36.01 -23.14 -50.06
C VAL A 970 36.72 -21.99 -50.79
N GLU A 971 36.41 -21.76 -52.07
CA GLU A 971 36.86 -20.59 -52.85
C GLU A 971 35.71 -19.59 -53.02
N ALA A 972 35.98 -18.28 -52.91
CA ALA A 972 34.96 -17.23 -52.99
C ALA A 972 35.47 -15.92 -53.63
N LEU A 973 34.58 -15.12 -54.23
CA LEU A 973 34.82 -13.76 -54.71
C LEU A 973 34.18 -12.74 -53.76
N ILE A 974 34.87 -11.64 -53.46
CA ILE A 974 34.48 -10.68 -52.43
C ILE A 974 34.41 -9.26 -53.01
N LEU A 975 33.32 -8.54 -52.70
CA LEU A 975 33.16 -7.11 -52.95
C LEU A 975 33.25 -6.35 -51.62
N ARG A 976 34.09 -5.30 -51.55
CA ARG A 976 34.20 -4.46 -50.35
C ARG A 976 33.04 -3.46 -50.23
N GLY A 977 32.61 -3.20 -49.01
CA GLY A 977 31.45 -2.37 -48.70
C GLY A 977 31.64 -0.88 -49.04
N ASP A 978 32.86 -0.37 -48.99
CA ASP A 978 33.20 0.99 -49.44
C ASP A 978 32.98 1.18 -50.96
N ALA A 979 33.39 0.18 -51.75
CA ALA A 979 33.09 0.15 -53.18
C ALA A 979 31.58 0.05 -53.43
N LEU A 980 30.87 -0.78 -52.67
CA LEU A 980 29.42 -0.96 -52.78
C LEU A 980 28.63 0.33 -52.48
N ILE A 981 29.00 1.07 -51.43
CA ILE A 981 28.35 2.35 -51.06
C ILE A 981 28.49 3.38 -52.19
N ARG A 982 29.66 3.45 -52.82
CA ARG A 982 29.90 4.37 -53.95
C ARG A 982 28.90 4.10 -55.08
N PHE A 983 28.75 2.84 -55.51
CA PHE A 983 27.82 2.48 -56.60
C PHE A 983 26.35 2.73 -56.25
N ILE A 984 25.94 2.54 -55.00
CA ILE A 984 24.55 2.80 -54.55
C ILE A 984 24.26 4.32 -54.48
N SER A 985 25.25 5.14 -54.11
CA SER A 985 25.07 6.60 -54.01
C SER A 985 24.88 7.30 -55.37
N GLU A 986 25.49 6.77 -56.44
CA GLU A 986 25.31 7.26 -57.81
C GLU A 986 23.90 7.01 -58.34
N LEU A 987 23.30 5.85 -58.02
CA LEU A 987 21.91 5.52 -58.35
C LEU A 987 20.88 6.44 -57.67
N THR A 988 21.12 6.80 -56.40
CA THR A 988 20.19 7.67 -55.66
C THR A 988 20.26 9.13 -56.12
N TYR A 989 21.39 9.57 -56.67
CA TYR A 989 21.56 10.91 -57.23
C TYR A 989 20.83 11.06 -58.58
N GLN A 990 20.93 10.07 -59.49
CA GLN A 990 20.24 10.08 -60.78
C GLN A 990 18.70 10.07 -60.63
N LYS A 991 18.18 9.31 -59.66
CA LYS A 991 16.73 9.24 -59.41
C LYS A 991 16.12 10.53 -58.86
N LYS A 992 16.94 11.44 -58.30
CA LYS A 992 16.51 12.72 -57.70
C LYS A 992 16.51 13.90 -58.68
N THR A 993 17.18 13.74 -59.83
CA THR A 993 17.25 14.75 -60.90
C THR A 993 16.10 14.64 -61.90
N ASP A 994 15.53 13.44 -62.09
CA ASP A 994 14.39 13.23 -63.01
C ASP A 994 13.05 13.76 -62.45
N ASP A 995 12.87 13.82 -61.12
CA ASP A 995 11.60 14.26 -60.48
C ASP A 995 11.38 15.80 -60.45
N LYS A 996 12.27 16.61 -61.07
CA LYS A 996 12.18 18.09 -61.04
C LYS A 996 11.75 18.78 -62.34
N GLU A 997 11.57 18.06 -63.44
CA GLU A 997 11.06 18.63 -64.70
C GLU A 997 9.67 18.04 -65.04
N HIS A 998 8.61 18.57 -64.43
CA HIS A 998 7.29 18.82 -65.05
C HIS A 998 6.20 19.12 -63.98
N PRO A 999 5.65 20.35 -63.92
CA PRO A 999 4.39 20.61 -63.22
C PRO A 999 3.19 20.67 -64.19
N SER A 1000 2.12 19.95 -63.81
CA SER A 1000 0.70 20.07 -64.20
C SER A 1000 0.30 20.01 -65.68
N VAL A 1001 -0.41 18.93 -66.05
CA VAL A 1001 -1.85 18.93 -66.40
C VAL A 1001 -2.50 17.68 -65.81
#